data_AF-A0A0K2V2C4-F1
#
_entry.id   AF-A0A0K2V2C4-F1
#
_cell.length_a   1.000
_cell.length_b   1.000
_cell.length_c   1.000
_cell.angle_alpha   90.00
_cell.angle_beta   90.00
_cell.angle_gamma   90.00
#
_symmetry.space_group_name_H-M   'P 1'
#
loop_
_entity.id
_entity.type
_entity.pdbx_description
1 polymer ?
#
loop_
_entity_poly.entity_id
_entity_poly.type
_entity_poly.pdbx_seq_one_letter_code
_entity_poly.pdbx_strand_id
1 'polypeptide(L)'
;MSSSSTETPHFGSVEELNAKYSKLASEYAKIRAQYGVVKKAAIDEKTKREDLTEVLKKKETSLRKAEAEMESLEFRNKQLTRRIELLQSESFSVEAIPSQTATCKNGDVLSEELTHKIKENEGLQTTLDGIHNDYRSRISKYESRISELESNLAKVHRSESQLIEMLNGLKEEKITTSERIKSLETELRQMKTANSNGSINASSPNYNFPLTSTDIRVQTVELLGSVEEQIQEFVASSSDFHTYWERRLSGGSPELSKLLKNNVESLKPLELSFQTLLKDVLDKEGTENILILATAFHDYVKYYRKLESLLTFQLEESTSSEEKYRVSRHLRSYGSCLVDTSLRLNELSSNIRSGPGLENLSVSVSNLHREVLELSNSFVCLMDSERQGAPDTNKNNNLLIAAALSNLSNVLNSLSRILSDNLTRIGILVKEGSKNVEGNLIQVQDEPTTPSEVENLKEKIKNVNELADRLEKELKKNQQSKEHWKLEYELLEMKFNKFKQSEEASSPIYKCEGEILEESSDEVKDIKSLYKCKLDELLSEKILADSKATSFYLESLTLVKRLKCLENYKKRMECEIYSIREEKEKLCEEMDTTSSSYKFQLSTMSEHLANMNDKLSSQTDEINSLKYELSNKK
;
A
#
# COMPACT_ATOMS: atom_id res chain seq x y z
N MET A 1 -17.59 9.11 89.14
CA MET A 1 -18.07 8.40 87.94
C MET A 1 -17.72 9.27 86.76
N SER A 2 -16.60 8.96 86.10
CA SER A 2 -16.08 9.76 84.98
C SER A 2 -16.12 8.90 83.73
N SER A 3 -16.85 9.41 82.76
CA SER A 3 -17.32 8.74 81.55
C SER A 3 -16.17 8.35 80.62
N SER A 4 -16.13 7.07 80.24
CA SER A 4 -15.30 6.53 79.17
C SER A 4 -15.86 6.94 77.81
N SER A 5 -15.17 7.83 77.10
CA SER A 5 -15.44 8.12 75.69
C SER A 5 -14.58 7.20 74.82
N THR A 6 -15.23 6.24 74.21
CA THR A 6 -14.70 5.36 73.17
C THR A 6 -14.45 6.16 71.89
N GLU A 7 -13.16 6.34 71.54
CA GLU A 7 -12.75 6.79 70.21
C GLU A 7 -13.06 5.68 69.18
N THR A 8 -13.92 6.00 68.21
CA THR A 8 -14.24 5.14 67.08
C THR A 8 -13.31 5.47 65.91
N PRO A 9 -12.79 4.47 65.17
CA PRO A 9 -11.86 4.71 64.07
C PRO A 9 -12.63 5.27 62.86
N HIS A 10 -12.16 6.40 62.34
CA HIS A 10 -12.75 7.08 61.19
C HIS A 10 -12.52 6.24 59.92
N PHE A 11 -13.54 5.48 59.52
CA PHE A 11 -13.56 4.78 58.23
C PHE A 11 -13.57 5.82 57.10
N GLY A 12 -12.55 5.81 56.24
CA GLY A 12 -12.51 6.61 55.02
C GLY A 12 -13.73 6.32 54.14
N SER A 13 -14.29 7.37 53.52
CA SER A 13 -15.53 7.31 52.74
C SER A 13 -15.51 6.16 51.72
N VAL A 14 -16.62 5.43 51.63
CA VAL A 14 -16.88 4.38 50.63
C VAL A 14 -16.60 4.86 49.20
N GLU A 15 -16.77 6.17 48.95
CA GLU A 15 -16.51 6.79 47.66
C GLU A 15 -15.01 6.85 47.32
N GLU A 16 -14.14 7.13 48.30
CA GLU A 16 -12.69 7.10 48.09
C GLU A 16 -12.18 5.68 47.83
N LEU A 17 -12.79 4.70 48.49
CA LEU A 17 -12.48 3.30 48.29
C LEU A 17 -12.89 2.85 46.88
N ASN A 18 -14.10 3.22 46.44
CA ASN A 18 -14.58 2.95 45.07
C ASN A 18 -13.72 3.63 44.00
N ALA A 19 -13.26 4.86 44.24
CA ALA A 19 -12.36 5.56 43.33
C ALA A 19 -11.00 4.85 43.20
N LYS A 20 -10.46 4.32 44.31
CA LYS A 20 -9.23 3.51 44.30
C LYS A 20 -9.41 2.20 43.54
N TYR A 21 -10.52 1.49 43.75
CA TYR A 21 -10.85 0.27 43.00
C TYR A 21 -11.02 0.52 41.50
N SER A 22 -11.69 1.61 41.11
CA SER A 22 -11.86 2.00 39.71
C SER A 22 -10.53 2.32 39.03
N LYS A 23 -9.64 3.07 39.70
CA LYS A 23 -8.29 3.34 39.20
C LYS A 23 -7.47 2.07 39.04
N LEU A 24 -7.48 1.18 40.05
CA LEU A 24 -6.77 -0.10 40.00
C LEU A 24 -7.27 -0.99 38.85
N ALA A 25 -8.57 -1.04 38.62
CA ALA A 25 -9.15 -1.77 37.48
C ALA A 25 -8.67 -1.20 36.13
N SER A 26 -8.56 0.13 36.01
CA SER A 26 -8.05 0.78 34.80
C SER A 26 -6.57 0.50 34.56
N GLU A 27 -5.75 0.48 35.61
CA GLU A 27 -4.32 0.14 35.51
C GLU A 27 -4.12 -1.33 35.18
N TYR A 28 -4.89 -2.22 35.81
CA TYR A 28 -4.90 -3.65 35.47
C TYR A 28 -5.30 -3.89 34.00
N ALA A 29 -6.30 -3.17 33.49
CA ALA A 29 -6.70 -3.25 32.08
C ALA A 29 -5.58 -2.80 31.13
N LYS A 30 -4.87 -1.71 31.47
CA LYS A 30 -3.71 -1.23 30.71
C LYS A 30 -2.56 -2.24 30.69
N ILE A 31 -2.20 -2.80 31.85
CA ILE A 31 -1.15 -3.82 31.97
C ILE A 31 -1.52 -5.08 31.19
N ARG A 32 -2.79 -5.50 31.23
CA ARG A 32 -3.28 -6.67 30.49
C ARG A 32 -3.20 -6.45 28.97
N ALA A 33 -3.52 -5.26 28.50
CA ALA A 33 -3.38 -4.90 27.09
C ALA A 33 -1.90 -4.90 26.64
N GLN A 34 -1.01 -4.30 27.44
CA GLN A 34 0.43 -4.29 27.17
C GLN A 34 1.03 -5.70 27.19
N TYR A 35 0.64 -6.54 28.15
CA TYR A 35 1.07 -7.93 28.23
C TYR A 35 0.67 -8.73 26.97
N GLY A 36 -0.53 -8.50 26.44
CA GLY A 36 -0.98 -9.13 25.19
C GLY A 36 -0.10 -8.77 23.99
N VAL A 37 0.29 -7.51 23.86
CA VAL A 37 1.18 -7.02 22.78
C VAL A 37 2.58 -7.62 22.94
N VAL A 38 3.18 -7.57 24.13
CA VAL A 38 4.52 -8.10 24.39
C VAL A 38 4.56 -9.62 24.21
N LYS A 39 3.53 -10.35 24.66
CA LYS A 39 3.41 -11.79 24.45
C LYS A 39 3.35 -12.13 22.96
N LYS A 40 2.58 -11.36 22.17
CA LYS A 40 2.53 -11.55 20.71
C LYS A 40 3.88 -11.27 20.05
N ALA A 41 4.52 -10.14 20.38
CA ALA A 41 5.85 -9.79 19.88
C ALA A 41 6.91 -10.85 20.22
N ALA A 42 6.89 -11.40 21.44
CA ALA A 42 7.80 -12.46 21.85
C ALA A 42 7.57 -13.78 21.10
N ILE A 43 6.31 -14.10 20.77
CA ILE A 43 5.96 -15.26 19.94
C ILE A 43 6.45 -15.04 18.50
N ASP A 44 6.15 -13.88 17.92
CA ASP A 44 6.56 -13.51 16.55
C ASP A 44 8.10 -13.49 16.43
N GLU A 45 8.83 -13.05 17.46
CA GLU A 45 10.28 -13.10 17.47
C GLU A 45 10.81 -14.53 17.63
N LYS A 46 10.13 -15.38 18.42
CA LYS A 46 10.48 -16.80 18.56
C LYS A 46 10.32 -17.55 17.23
N THR A 47 9.20 -17.37 16.54
CA THR A 47 8.97 -18.00 15.22
C THR A 47 9.99 -17.52 14.20
N LYS A 48 10.29 -16.21 14.17
CA LYS A 48 11.34 -15.67 13.29
C LYS A 48 12.72 -16.26 13.57
N ARG A 49 13.08 -16.50 14.85
CA ARG A 49 14.34 -17.19 15.18
C ARG A 49 14.34 -18.64 14.69
N GLU A 50 13.22 -19.36 14.85
CA GLU A 50 13.08 -20.73 14.35
C GLU A 50 13.27 -20.78 12.82
N ASP A 51 12.61 -19.89 12.07
CA ASP A 51 12.76 -19.77 10.61
C ASP A 51 14.21 -19.47 10.20
N LEU A 52 14.86 -18.51 10.88
CA LEU A 52 16.27 -18.17 10.61
C LEU A 52 17.20 -19.36 10.90
N THR A 53 16.94 -20.13 11.95
CA THR A 53 17.73 -21.34 12.24
C THR A 53 17.54 -22.43 11.19
N GLU A 54 16.35 -22.55 10.60
CA GLU A 54 16.10 -23.50 9.50
C GLU A 54 16.82 -23.08 8.21
N VAL A 55 16.77 -21.79 7.87
CA VAL A 55 17.51 -21.23 6.73
C VAL A 55 19.01 -21.43 6.91
N LEU A 56 19.54 -21.18 8.11
CA LEU A 56 20.95 -21.45 8.43
C LEU A 56 21.31 -22.91 8.19
N LYS A 57 20.51 -23.86 8.70
CA LYS A 57 20.73 -25.30 8.47
C LYS A 57 20.70 -25.66 6.98
N LYS A 58 19.77 -25.10 6.20
CA LYS A 58 19.69 -25.29 4.75
C LYS A 58 20.95 -24.76 4.05
N LYS A 59 21.41 -23.56 4.41
CA LYS A 59 22.64 -22.97 3.86
C LYS A 59 23.89 -23.77 4.24
N GLU A 60 23.98 -24.24 5.48
CA GLU A 60 25.09 -25.08 5.95
C GLU A 60 25.16 -26.43 5.18
N THR A 61 24.02 -27.07 4.94
CA THR A 61 24.00 -28.29 4.10
C THR A 61 24.35 -28.03 2.64
N SER A 62 23.93 -26.89 2.09
CA SER A 62 24.33 -26.47 0.73
C SER A 62 25.82 -26.18 0.64
N LEU A 63 26.39 -25.52 1.66
CA LEU A 63 27.82 -25.24 1.75
C LEU A 63 28.63 -26.54 1.78
N ARG A 64 28.25 -27.51 2.62
CA ARG A 64 28.91 -28.83 2.66
C ARG A 64 28.89 -29.57 1.32
N LYS A 65 27.82 -29.42 0.54
CA LYS A 65 27.76 -30.02 -0.81
C LYS A 65 28.73 -29.33 -1.77
N ALA A 66 28.77 -28.00 -1.76
CA ALA A 66 29.70 -27.24 -2.58
C ALA A 66 31.17 -27.50 -2.20
N GLU A 67 31.47 -27.64 -0.90
CA GLU A 67 32.79 -28.04 -0.40
C GLU A 67 33.19 -29.43 -0.93
N ALA A 68 32.28 -30.41 -0.88
CA ALA A 68 32.55 -31.75 -1.42
C ALA A 68 32.78 -31.74 -2.96
N GLU A 69 32.05 -30.91 -3.70
CA GLU A 69 32.27 -30.72 -5.14
C GLU A 69 33.63 -30.08 -5.42
N MET A 70 34.01 -29.07 -4.63
CA MET A 70 35.31 -28.42 -4.71
C MET A 70 36.45 -29.41 -4.43
N GLU A 71 36.36 -30.23 -3.38
CA GLU A 71 37.33 -31.28 -3.07
C GLU A 71 37.44 -32.31 -4.21
N SER A 72 36.32 -32.68 -4.83
CA SER A 72 36.30 -33.58 -5.99
C SER A 72 37.00 -32.99 -7.21
N LEU A 73 36.74 -31.71 -7.51
CA LEU A 73 37.40 -30.99 -8.59
C LEU A 73 38.89 -30.79 -8.31
N GLU A 74 39.26 -30.48 -7.07
CA GLU A 74 40.65 -30.35 -6.64
C GLU A 74 41.41 -31.68 -6.83
N PHE A 75 40.79 -32.80 -6.45
CA PHE A 75 41.37 -34.13 -6.68
C PHE A 75 41.57 -34.41 -8.17
N ARG A 76 40.58 -34.10 -9.01
CA ARG A 76 40.67 -34.28 -10.46
C ARG A 76 41.76 -33.40 -11.08
N ASN A 77 41.87 -32.15 -10.64
CA ASN A 77 42.93 -31.24 -11.07
C ASN A 77 44.30 -31.77 -10.64
N LYS A 78 44.48 -32.21 -9.39
CA LYS A 78 45.73 -32.85 -8.94
C LYS A 78 46.11 -34.07 -9.79
N GLN A 79 45.14 -34.87 -10.20
CA GLN A 79 45.38 -36.03 -11.07
C GLN A 79 45.81 -35.60 -12.48
N LEU A 80 45.18 -34.57 -13.06
CA LEU A 80 45.56 -34.00 -14.35
C LEU A 80 46.97 -33.40 -14.29
N THR A 81 47.30 -32.66 -13.24
CA THR A 81 48.65 -32.11 -13.02
C THR A 81 49.70 -33.22 -13.02
N ARG A 82 49.50 -34.29 -12.23
CA ARG A 82 50.44 -35.44 -12.24
C ARG A 82 50.57 -36.10 -13.61
N ARG A 83 49.48 -36.20 -14.36
CA ARG A 83 49.52 -36.77 -15.72
C ARG A 83 50.30 -35.88 -16.68
N ILE A 84 50.15 -34.56 -16.57
CA ILE A 84 50.92 -33.59 -17.35
C ILE A 84 52.41 -33.67 -16.98
N GLU A 85 52.74 -33.75 -15.69
CA GLU A 85 54.11 -33.92 -15.20
C GLU A 85 54.76 -35.19 -15.75
N LEU A 86 54.05 -36.31 -15.75
CA LEU A 86 54.53 -37.57 -16.33
C LEU A 86 54.78 -37.44 -17.84
N LEU A 87 53.82 -36.87 -18.59
CA LEU A 87 53.96 -36.67 -20.04
C LEU A 87 55.12 -35.71 -20.39
N GLN A 88 55.34 -34.68 -19.57
CA GLN A 88 56.49 -33.79 -19.72
C GLN A 88 57.80 -34.55 -19.44
N SER A 89 57.86 -35.38 -18.40
CA SER A 89 59.04 -36.20 -18.11
C SER A 89 59.35 -37.26 -19.19
N GLU A 90 58.32 -37.84 -19.79
CA GLU A 90 58.45 -38.75 -20.95
C GLU A 90 58.93 -38.00 -22.19
N SER A 91 58.46 -36.76 -22.41
CA SER A 91 58.93 -35.91 -23.52
C SER A 91 60.41 -35.53 -23.38
N PHE A 92 60.90 -35.29 -22.16
CA PHE A 92 62.32 -35.02 -21.88
C PHE A 92 63.23 -36.26 -21.98
N SER A 93 62.70 -37.47 -21.79
CA SER A 93 63.49 -38.70 -21.85
C SER A 93 63.68 -39.25 -23.28
N VAL A 94 62.91 -38.76 -24.25
CA VAL A 94 63.06 -39.11 -25.68
C VAL A 94 64.25 -38.38 -26.35
N GLU A 95 64.83 -37.35 -25.74
CA GLU A 95 65.97 -36.60 -26.30
C GLU A 95 67.35 -37.23 -26.05
N ALA A 96 67.42 -38.39 -25.39
CA ALA A 96 68.69 -39.05 -25.04
C ALA A 96 69.02 -40.24 -25.97
N ILE A 97 69.39 -39.99 -27.24
CA ILE A 97 70.14 -40.95 -28.08
C ILE A 97 71.33 -40.23 -28.74
N PRO A 98 72.58 -40.72 -28.63
CA PRO A 98 73.76 -40.00 -29.11
C PRO A 98 74.12 -40.39 -30.56
N SER A 99 74.40 -39.41 -31.42
CA SER A 99 75.34 -39.58 -32.54
C SER A 99 75.86 -38.24 -33.06
N GLN A 100 77.18 -38.23 -33.28
CA GLN A 100 78.00 -37.11 -33.74
C GLN A 100 77.72 -36.75 -35.20
N THR A 101 78.14 -35.52 -35.55
CA THR A 101 78.33 -34.95 -36.91
C THR A 101 77.11 -34.35 -37.62
N ALA A 102 76.88 -33.06 -37.43
CA ALA A 102 76.59 -32.09 -38.50
C ALA A 102 76.50 -30.67 -37.93
N THR A 103 77.34 -29.79 -38.46
CA THR A 103 77.33 -28.35 -38.25
C THR A 103 76.03 -27.75 -38.79
N CYS A 104 75.51 -26.73 -38.07
CA CYS A 104 74.57 -25.70 -38.53
C CYS A 104 73.10 -26.11 -38.76
N LYS A 105 72.18 -25.66 -37.86
CA LYS A 105 70.83 -25.09 -38.15
C LYS A 105 69.82 -25.06 -36.97
N ASN A 106 70.15 -25.52 -35.76
CA ASN A 106 69.17 -25.50 -34.64
C ASN A 106 69.08 -24.15 -33.89
N GLY A 107 70.13 -23.32 -33.92
CA GLY A 107 70.10 -21.99 -33.29
C GLY A 107 69.20 -21.00 -34.03
N ASP A 108 69.03 -21.17 -35.34
CA ASP A 108 68.24 -20.27 -36.18
C ASP A 108 66.74 -20.46 -35.93
N VAL A 109 66.27 -21.72 -35.82
CA VAL A 109 64.86 -22.06 -35.52
C VAL A 109 64.43 -21.60 -34.13
N LEU A 110 65.27 -21.79 -33.11
CA LEU A 110 65.00 -21.28 -31.75
C LEU A 110 65.02 -19.76 -31.69
N SER A 111 65.90 -19.11 -32.47
CA SER A 111 65.92 -17.64 -32.56
C SER A 111 64.70 -17.10 -33.31
N GLU A 112 64.25 -17.77 -34.38
CA GLU A 112 63.02 -17.46 -35.10
C GLU A 112 61.80 -17.63 -34.19
N GLU A 113 61.73 -18.72 -33.43
CA GLU A 113 60.64 -18.98 -32.48
C GLU A 113 60.64 -17.98 -31.31
N LEU A 114 61.82 -17.60 -30.80
CA LEU A 114 61.95 -16.53 -29.80
C LEU A 114 61.46 -15.19 -30.37
N THR A 115 61.85 -14.85 -31.60
CA THR A 115 61.37 -13.61 -32.25
C THR A 115 59.87 -13.65 -32.53
N HIS A 116 59.30 -14.82 -32.84
CA HIS A 116 57.86 -14.98 -33.00
C HIS A 116 57.13 -14.79 -31.67
N LYS A 117 57.61 -15.39 -30.57
CA LYS A 117 57.01 -15.18 -29.24
C LYS A 117 57.15 -13.74 -28.74
N ILE A 118 58.24 -13.06 -29.08
CA ILE A 118 58.39 -11.62 -28.77
C ILE A 118 57.35 -10.79 -29.54
N LYS A 119 57.14 -11.06 -30.84
CA LYS A 119 56.10 -10.38 -31.64
C LYS A 119 54.69 -10.71 -31.18
N GLU A 120 54.43 -11.95 -30.78
CA GLU A 120 53.14 -12.35 -30.22
C GLU A 120 52.87 -11.67 -28.88
N ASN A 121 53.87 -11.60 -28.00
CA ASN A 121 53.77 -10.85 -26.74
C ASN A 121 53.58 -9.36 -26.97
N GLU A 122 54.22 -8.76 -27.97
CA GLU A 122 54.00 -7.37 -28.36
C GLU A 122 52.55 -7.17 -28.87
N GLY A 123 52.03 -8.10 -29.66
CA GLY A 123 50.64 -8.11 -30.11
C GLY A 123 49.64 -8.25 -28.94
N LEU A 124 49.90 -9.17 -28.02
CA LEU A 124 49.10 -9.35 -26.80
C LEU A 124 49.16 -8.13 -25.88
N GLN A 125 50.33 -7.48 -25.76
CA GLN A 125 50.47 -6.24 -25.00
C GLN A 125 49.61 -5.13 -25.62
N THR A 126 49.58 -5.05 -26.96
CA THR A 126 48.78 -4.04 -27.67
C THR A 126 47.27 -4.26 -27.51
N THR A 127 46.80 -5.52 -27.52
CA THR A 127 45.39 -5.84 -27.27
C THR A 127 45.01 -5.59 -25.80
N LEU A 128 45.91 -5.92 -24.87
CA LEU A 128 45.74 -5.63 -23.44
C LEU A 128 45.62 -4.12 -23.19
N ASP A 129 46.49 -3.32 -23.80
CA ASP A 129 46.45 -1.86 -23.71
C ASP A 129 45.17 -1.27 -24.31
N GLY A 130 44.68 -1.84 -25.41
CA GLY A 130 43.37 -1.49 -25.99
C GLY A 130 42.21 -1.74 -25.02
N ILE A 131 42.17 -2.94 -24.44
CA ILE A 131 41.15 -3.31 -23.44
C ILE A 131 41.24 -2.43 -22.19
N HIS A 132 42.44 -2.14 -21.69
CA HIS A 132 42.64 -1.24 -20.56
C HIS A 132 42.17 0.19 -20.85
N ASN A 133 42.39 0.69 -22.07
CA ASN A 133 41.89 2.00 -22.48
C ASN A 133 40.35 2.04 -22.56
N ASP A 134 39.71 0.98 -23.03
CA ASP A 134 38.26 0.87 -23.06
C ASP A 134 37.65 0.85 -21.65
N TYR A 135 38.25 0.08 -20.72
CA TYR A 135 37.83 0.07 -19.31
C TYR A 135 38.07 1.43 -18.65
N ARG A 136 39.21 2.07 -18.88
CA ARG A 136 39.51 3.41 -18.37
C ARG A 136 38.52 4.45 -18.88
N SER A 137 38.12 4.36 -20.16
CA SER A 137 37.10 5.23 -20.76
C SER A 137 35.72 4.99 -20.14
N ARG A 138 35.32 3.73 -19.91
CA ARG A 138 34.07 3.40 -19.20
C ARG A 138 34.07 3.89 -17.76
N ILE A 139 35.15 3.67 -17.02
CA ILE A 139 35.30 4.15 -15.64
C ILE A 139 35.14 5.68 -15.61
N SER A 140 35.82 6.41 -16.49
CA SER A 140 35.71 7.88 -16.57
C SER A 140 34.28 8.35 -16.86
N LYS A 141 33.54 7.65 -17.74
CA LYS A 141 32.12 7.96 -18.01
C LYS A 141 31.24 7.73 -16.78
N TYR A 142 31.44 6.63 -16.06
CA TYR A 142 30.69 6.35 -14.84
C TYR A 142 31.03 7.33 -13.72
N GLU A 143 32.31 7.70 -13.56
CA GLU A 143 32.74 8.73 -12.60
C GLU A 143 32.10 10.09 -12.89
N SER A 144 32.06 10.51 -14.17
CA SER A 144 31.36 11.74 -14.57
C SER A 144 29.86 11.68 -14.24
N ARG A 145 29.22 10.54 -14.50
CA ARG A 145 27.79 10.37 -14.22
C ARG A 145 27.49 10.37 -12.72
N ILE A 146 28.35 9.75 -11.91
CA ILE A 146 28.24 9.77 -10.45
C ILE A 146 28.35 11.22 -9.95
N SER A 147 29.35 11.97 -10.42
CA SER A 147 29.53 13.37 -10.01
C SER A 147 28.34 14.26 -10.41
N GLU A 148 27.73 14.02 -11.57
CA GLU A 148 26.52 14.72 -12.01
C GLU A 148 25.30 14.40 -11.11
N LEU A 149 25.11 13.12 -10.76
CA LEU A 149 24.02 12.69 -9.88
C LEU A 149 24.19 13.22 -8.46
N GLU A 150 25.41 13.24 -7.92
CA GLU A 150 25.74 13.84 -6.63
C GLU A 150 25.42 15.35 -6.60
N SER A 151 25.76 16.07 -7.67
CA SER A 151 25.43 17.50 -7.82
C SER A 151 23.91 17.73 -7.83
N ASN A 152 23.16 16.87 -8.51
CA ASN A 152 21.71 16.96 -8.57
C ASN A 152 21.05 16.63 -7.22
N LEU A 153 21.53 15.62 -6.50
CA LEU A 153 21.10 15.32 -5.14
C LEU A 153 21.32 16.50 -4.18
N ALA A 154 22.49 17.15 -4.27
CA ALA A 154 22.77 18.33 -3.46
C ALA A 154 21.80 19.49 -3.73
N LYS A 155 21.37 19.68 -4.99
CA LYS A 155 20.35 20.70 -5.34
C LYS A 155 18.97 20.34 -4.77
N VAL A 156 18.57 19.08 -4.87
CA VAL A 156 17.29 18.59 -4.32
C VAL A 156 17.26 18.76 -2.81
N HIS A 157 18.32 18.37 -2.10
CA HIS A 157 18.39 18.57 -0.65
C HIS A 157 18.30 20.05 -0.23
N ARG A 158 18.92 20.97 -0.97
CA ARG A 158 18.74 22.41 -0.69
C ARG A 158 17.29 22.86 -0.84
N SER A 159 16.60 22.40 -1.90
CA SER A 159 15.18 22.72 -2.09
C SER A 159 14.28 22.10 -1.01
N GLU A 160 14.62 20.89 -0.54
CA GLU A 160 13.93 20.22 0.56
C GLU A 160 14.09 20.99 1.87
N SER A 161 15.31 21.45 2.19
CA SER A 161 15.54 22.29 3.37
C SER A 161 14.73 23.60 3.31
N GLN A 162 14.68 24.26 2.16
CA GLN A 162 13.86 25.48 1.97
C GLN A 162 12.37 25.22 2.16
N LEU A 163 11.85 24.10 1.64
CA LEU A 163 10.46 23.70 1.82
C LEU A 163 10.12 23.38 3.28
N ILE A 164 11.03 22.71 4.01
CA ILE A 164 10.86 22.42 5.43
C ILE A 164 10.80 23.71 6.25
N GLU A 165 11.67 24.68 5.95
CA GLU A 165 11.70 25.98 6.63
C GLU A 165 10.40 26.77 6.41
N MET A 166 9.88 26.82 5.17
CA MET A 166 8.58 27.43 4.89
C MET A 166 7.42 26.70 5.58
N LEU A 167 7.46 25.37 5.64
CA LEU A 167 6.42 24.57 6.30
C LEU A 167 6.40 24.82 7.82
N ASN A 168 7.57 25.02 8.43
CA ASN A 168 7.68 25.40 9.84
C ASN A 168 7.15 26.82 10.07
N GLY A 169 7.47 27.79 9.20
CA GLY A 169 6.92 29.15 9.27
C GLY A 169 5.38 29.17 9.16
N LEU A 170 4.82 28.43 8.20
CA LEU A 170 3.36 28.30 8.05
C LEU A 170 2.69 27.60 9.24
N LYS A 171 3.37 26.66 9.89
CA LYS A 171 2.87 26.03 11.13
C LYS A 171 2.83 27.04 12.27
N GLU A 172 3.85 27.87 12.42
CA GLU A 172 3.87 28.95 13.42
C GLU A 172 2.75 29.96 13.16
N GLU A 173 2.58 30.41 11.92
CA GLU A 173 1.47 31.30 11.54
C GLU A 173 0.09 30.65 11.81
N LYS A 174 -0.06 29.35 11.53
CA LYS A 174 -1.30 28.63 11.86
C LYS A 174 -1.57 28.59 13.37
N ILE A 175 -0.55 28.40 14.20
CA ILE A 175 -0.69 28.41 15.66
C ILE A 175 -1.12 29.81 16.12
N THR A 176 -0.46 30.86 15.65
CA THR A 176 -0.79 32.25 16.05
C THR A 176 -2.20 32.67 15.61
N THR A 177 -2.62 32.29 14.40
CA THR A 177 -3.99 32.56 13.92
C THR A 177 -5.04 31.76 14.68
N SER A 178 -4.76 30.50 15.01
CA SER A 178 -5.62 29.68 15.88
C SER A 178 -5.76 30.30 17.29
N GLU A 179 -4.68 30.82 17.86
CA GLU A 179 -4.72 31.53 19.15
C GLU A 179 -5.54 32.84 19.05
N ARG A 180 -5.40 33.57 17.94
CA ARG A 180 -6.21 34.77 17.65
C ARG A 180 -7.71 34.45 17.57
N ILE A 181 -8.08 33.36 16.88
CA ILE A 181 -9.48 32.90 16.78
C ILE A 181 -10.02 32.56 18.17
N LYS A 182 -9.25 31.82 18.99
CA LYS A 182 -9.66 31.51 20.37
C LYS A 182 -9.86 32.78 21.21
N SER A 183 -9.00 33.79 21.06
CA SER A 183 -9.16 35.08 21.74
C SER A 183 -10.46 35.78 21.32
N LEU A 184 -10.74 35.85 20.02
CA LEU A 184 -11.96 36.46 19.49
C LEU A 184 -13.23 35.69 19.90
N GLU A 185 -13.16 34.36 19.98
CA GLU A 185 -14.26 33.53 20.52
C GLU A 185 -14.51 33.81 22.00
N THR A 186 -13.46 34.03 22.80
CA THR A 186 -13.62 34.41 24.21
C THR A 186 -14.21 35.81 24.38
N GLU A 187 -13.83 36.77 23.54
CA GLU A 187 -14.41 38.13 23.51
C GLU A 187 -15.89 38.09 23.10
N LEU A 188 -16.25 37.29 22.09
CA LEU A 188 -17.65 37.08 21.69
C LEU A 188 -18.48 36.41 22.78
N ARG A 189 -17.90 35.49 23.57
CA ARG A 189 -18.57 34.91 24.75
C ARG A 189 -18.76 35.95 25.84
N GLN A 190 -17.78 36.82 26.08
CA GLN A 190 -17.89 37.90 27.07
C GLN A 190 -18.96 38.94 26.68
N MET A 191 -19.04 39.29 25.39
CA MET A 191 -20.10 40.16 24.85
C MET A 191 -21.49 39.53 24.96
N LYS A 192 -21.62 38.21 24.77
CA LYS A 192 -22.88 37.47 25.01
C LYS A 192 -23.27 37.45 26.49
N THR A 193 -22.31 37.34 27.42
CA THR A 193 -22.61 37.41 28.85
C THR A 193 -22.97 38.82 29.30
N ALA A 194 -22.42 39.88 28.68
CA ALA A 194 -22.78 41.26 28.98
C ALA A 194 -24.22 41.61 28.53
N ASN A 195 -24.71 40.99 27.45
CA ASN A 195 -26.09 41.14 26.97
C ASN A 195 -27.12 40.26 27.71
N SER A 196 -26.70 39.47 28.71
CA SER A 196 -27.56 38.55 29.47
C SER A 196 -28.03 39.10 30.82
N ASN A 197 -27.83 40.39 31.13
CA ASN A 197 -28.35 41.02 32.34
C ASN A 197 -29.82 41.45 32.20
N GLY A 198 -30.65 40.55 31.67
CA GLY A 198 -32.08 40.73 31.49
C GLY A 198 -32.80 39.38 31.49
N SER A 199 -33.11 38.89 32.70
CA SER A 199 -34.16 37.91 33.01
C SER A 199 -33.85 36.40 32.93
N ILE A 200 -33.60 35.85 34.12
CA ILE A 200 -34.10 34.60 34.74
C ILE A 200 -33.66 33.23 34.18
N ASN A 201 -32.76 32.61 34.95
CA ASN A 201 -32.70 31.21 35.39
C ASN A 201 -33.45 30.14 34.57
N ALA A 202 -32.69 29.38 33.79
CA ALA A 202 -32.92 27.95 33.61
C ALA A 202 -31.58 27.24 33.37
N SER A 203 -31.22 26.36 34.30
CA SER A 203 -30.12 25.41 34.18
C SER A 203 -30.39 24.44 33.02
N SER A 204 -29.67 24.59 31.90
CA SER A 204 -29.67 23.63 30.81
C SER A 204 -28.54 22.58 30.98
N PRO A 205 -28.86 21.28 30.93
CA PRO A 205 -27.86 20.23 30.85
C PRO A 205 -27.18 20.23 29.47
N ASN A 206 -25.93 19.78 29.49
CA ASN A 206 -25.02 19.60 28.39
C ASN A 206 -25.64 18.73 27.26
N TYR A 207 -26.17 19.35 26.20
CA TYR A 207 -26.55 18.66 24.98
C TYR A 207 -25.34 18.60 24.04
N ASN A 208 -24.80 17.40 23.85
CA ASN A 208 -24.01 17.08 22.66
C ASN A 208 -24.89 17.34 21.43
N PHE A 209 -24.46 18.27 20.58
CA PHE A 209 -25.06 18.47 19.26
C PHE A 209 -24.86 17.20 18.41
N PRO A 210 -25.92 16.64 17.79
CA PRO A 210 -25.76 15.61 16.77
C PRO A 210 -25.13 16.23 15.51
N LEU A 211 -24.21 15.50 14.89
CA LEU A 211 -23.54 15.86 13.63
C LEU A 211 -24.57 16.32 12.58
N THR A 212 -24.30 17.47 11.96
CA THR A 212 -25.17 18.09 10.96
C THR A 212 -25.27 17.21 9.71
N SER A 213 -26.48 17.08 9.15
CA SER A 213 -26.81 16.30 7.93
C SER A 213 -25.90 16.60 6.72
N THR A 214 -25.21 17.75 6.70
CA THR A 214 -24.22 18.15 5.70
C THR A 214 -22.90 17.39 5.80
N ASP A 215 -22.41 17.12 7.01
CA ASP A 215 -21.10 16.47 7.23
C ASP A 215 -21.14 15.00 6.83
N ILE A 216 -22.29 14.36 7.08
CA ILE A 216 -22.59 13.00 6.64
C ILE A 216 -22.60 12.89 5.12
N ARG A 217 -23.16 13.89 4.41
CA ARG A 217 -23.20 13.91 2.94
C ARG A 217 -21.81 14.12 2.34
N VAL A 218 -21.02 15.05 2.88
CA VAL A 218 -19.64 15.29 2.41
C VAL A 218 -18.79 14.03 2.57
N GLN A 219 -18.87 13.36 3.72
CA GLN A 219 -18.16 12.10 3.96
C GLN A 219 -18.62 10.98 3.03
N THR A 220 -19.91 10.90 2.71
CA THR A 220 -20.45 9.90 1.77
C THR A 220 -19.94 10.14 0.34
N VAL A 221 -19.83 11.41 -0.07
CA VAL A 221 -19.29 11.80 -1.39
C VAL A 221 -17.79 11.51 -1.50
N GLU A 222 -17.01 11.78 -0.45
CA GLU A 222 -15.58 11.43 -0.40
C GLU A 222 -15.37 9.91 -0.52
N LEU A 223 -16.21 9.11 0.13
CA LEU A 223 -16.17 7.65 0.04
C LEU A 223 -16.54 7.15 -1.36
N LEU A 224 -17.61 7.68 -1.96
CA LEU A 224 -18.03 7.34 -3.33
C LEU A 224 -16.96 7.71 -4.36
N GLY A 225 -16.30 8.87 -4.21
CA GLY A 225 -15.19 9.27 -5.07
C GLY A 225 -13.96 8.35 -4.95
N SER A 226 -13.68 7.85 -3.74
CA SER A 226 -12.63 6.85 -3.53
C SER A 226 -12.96 5.51 -4.21
N VAL A 227 -14.22 5.07 -4.16
CA VAL A 227 -14.69 3.87 -4.89
C VAL A 227 -14.64 4.09 -6.41
N GLU A 228 -14.96 5.29 -6.89
CA GLU A 228 -14.86 5.64 -8.32
C GLU A 228 -13.44 5.48 -8.86
N GLU A 229 -12.46 6.03 -8.15
CA GLU A 229 -11.04 5.92 -8.53
C GLU A 229 -10.61 4.45 -8.64
N GLN A 230 -11.07 3.61 -7.71
CA GLN A 230 -10.77 2.18 -7.76
C GLN A 230 -11.50 1.45 -8.90
N ILE A 231 -12.73 1.82 -9.25
CA ILE A 231 -13.46 1.21 -10.37
C ILE A 231 -12.82 1.61 -11.71
N GLN A 232 -12.38 2.85 -11.86
CA GLN A 232 -11.64 3.31 -13.04
C GLN A 232 -10.33 2.54 -13.20
N GLU A 233 -9.57 2.36 -12.12
CA GLU A 233 -8.32 1.58 -12.13
C GLU A 233 -8.57 0.08 -12.39
N PHE A 234 -9.69 -0.48 -11.90
CA PHE A 234 -10.12 -1.86 -12.19
C PHE A 234 -10.42 -2.05 -13.68
N VAL A 235 -11.13 -1.09 -14.30
CA VAL A 235 -11.45 -1.10 -15.73
C VAL A 235 -10.16 -0.99 -16.57
N ALA A 236 -9.26 -0.08 -16.20
CA ALA A 236 -7.96 0.09 -16.85
C ALA A 236 -7.11 -1.20 -16.76
N SER A 237 -6.96 -1.75 -15.55
CA SER A 237 -6.16 -2.97 -15.31
C SER A 237 -6.74 -4.20 -16.01
N SER A 238 -8.08 -4.33 -16.06
CA SER A 238 -8.75 -5.42 -16.80
C SER A 238 -8.59 -5.27 -18.31
N SER A 239 -8.68 -4.03 -18.83
CA SER A 239 -8.47 -3.73 -20.24
C SER A 239 -7.02 -4.03 -20.67
N ASP A 240 -6.05 -3.63 -19.86
CA ASP A 240 -4.63 -3.90 -20.05
C ASP A 240 -4.35 -5.41 -20.07
N PHE A 241 -4.89 -6.14 -19.09
CA PHE A 241 -4.81 -7.60 -19.03
C PHE A 241 -5.28 -8.24 -20.34
N HIS A 242 -6.48 -7.89 -20.83
CA HIS A 242 -7.01 -8.43 -22.08
C HIS A 242 -6.18 -8.03 -23.31
N THR A 243 -5.70 -6.78 -23.36
CA THR A 243 -4.91 -6.25 -24.48
C THR A 243 -3.55 -6.92 -24.58
N TYR A 244 -2.84 -7.09 -23.47
CA TYR A 244 -1.55 -7.77 -23.47
C TYR A 244 -1.70 -9.27 -23.72
N TRP A 245 -2.79 -9.87 -23.27
CA TRP A 245 -3.10 -11.26 -23.58
C TRP A 245 -3.39 -11.48 -25.07
N GLU A 246 -4.05 -10.52 -25.74
CA GLU A 246 -4.24 -10.55 -27.20
C GLU A 246 -2.90 -10.49 -27.95
N ARG A 247 -2.00 -9.61 -27.53
CA ARG A 247 -0.66 -9.47 -28.11
C ARG A 247 0.20 -10.71 -27.91
N ARG A 248 0.03 -11.43 -26.78
CA ARG A 248 0.67 -12.73 -26.53
C ARG A 248 0.15 -13.82 -27.47
N LEU A 249 -1.12 -13.73 -27.88
CA LEU A 249 -1.80 -14.69 -28.74
C LEU A 249 -1.70 -14.39 -30.24
N SER A 250 -0.82 -13.48 -30.69
CA SER A 250 -0.69 -13.11 -32.11
C SER A 250 -0.33 -14.34 -32.99
N GLY A 251 -1.35 -15.09 -33.41
CA GLY A 251 -1.27 -16.41 -34.07
C GLY A 251 -2.35 -17.44 -33.67
N GLY A 252 -3.17 -17.20 -32.64
CA GLY A 252 -4.21 -18.12 -32.13
C GLY A 252 -5.61 -17.95 -32.76
N SER A 253 -6.63 -18.63 -32.20
CA SER A 253 -8.02 -18.66 -32.73
C SER A 253 -8.57 -17.25 -33.06
N PRO A 254 -9.10 -17.00 -34.28
CA PRO A 254 -9.58 -15.69 -34.71
C PRO A 254 -10.78 -15.18 -33.90
N GLU A 255 -11.57 -16.09 -33.31
CA GLU A 255 -12.71 -15.74 -32.43
C GLU A 255 -12.24 -15.15 -31.09
N LEU A 256 -11.12 -15.66 -30.55
CA LEU A 256 -10.53 -15.18 -29.30
C LEU A 256 -9.87 -13.80 -29.46
N SER A 257 -9.14 -13.57 -30.56
CA SER A 257 -8.56 -12.25 -30.85
C SER A 257 -9.64 -11.19 -31.05
N LYS A 258 -10.77 -11.53 -31.69
CA LYS A 258 -11.91 -10.61 -31.84
C LYS A 258 -12.55 -10.26 -30.50
N LEU A 259 -12.75 -11.24 -29.61
CA LEU A 259 -13.30 -10.99 -28.27
C LEU A 259 -12.36 -10.12 -27.43
N LEU A 260 -11.06 -10.39 -27.43
CA LEU A 260 -10.09 -9.60 -26.67
C LEU A 260 -9.97 -8.14 -27.18
N LYS A 261 -10.13 -7.90 -28.49
CA LYS A 261 -10.14 -6.54 -29.08
C LYS A 261 -11.41 -5.74 -28.76
N ASN A 262 -12.52 -6.43 -28.50
CA ASN A 262 -13.79 -5.82 -28.14
C ASN A 262 -13.98 -5.68 -26.61
N ASN A 263 -12.93 -5.91 -25.81
CA ASN A 263 -12.95 -5.79 -24.35
C ASN A 263 -13.48 -4.43 -23.85
N VAL A 264 -13.17 -3.32 -24.54
CA VAL A 264 -13.60 -1.97 -24.17
C VAL A 264 -15.12 -1.81 -24.23
N GLU A 265 -15.81 -2.51 -25.14
CA GLU A 265 -17.28 -2.43 -25.27
C GLU A 265 -18.00 -2.99 -24.03
N SER A 266 -17.39 -3.98 -23.36
CA SER A 266 -17.95 -4.62 -22.15
C SER A 266 -17.52 -3.92 -20.86
N LEU A 267 -16.34 -3.28 -20.84
CA LEU A 267 -15.77 -2.65 -19.64
C LEU A 267 -16.19 -1.18 -19.46
N LYS A 268 -16.34 -0.41 -20.54
CA LYS A 268 -16.71 1.02 -20.49
C LYS A 268 -18.11 1.30 -19.91
N PRO A 269 -19.15 0.48 -20.16
CA PRO A 269 -20.45 0.65 -19.51
C PRO A 269 -20.40 0.58 -17.98
N LEU A 270 -19.48 -0.20 -17.41
CA LEU A 270 -19.29 -0.29 -15.96
C LEU A 270 -18.83 1.05 -15.37
N GLU A 271 -17.83 1.67 -16.00
CA GLU A 271 -17.32 2.98 -15.60
C GLU A 271 -18.39 4.08 -15.71
N LEU A 272 -19.09 4.14 -16.83
CA LEU A 272 -20.16 5.12 -17.09
C LEU A 272 -21.34 4.96 -16.12
N SER A 273 -21.71 3.71 -15.80
CA SER A 273 -22.78 3.44 -14.84
C SER A 273 -22.43 3.89 -13.42
N PHE A 274 -21.16 3.78 -13.02
CA PHE A 274 -20.70 4.26 -11.72
C PHE A 274 -20.59 5.79 -11.65
N GLN A 275 -20.11 6.44 -12.72
CA GLN A 275 -20.10 7.90 -12.83
C GLN A 275 -21.50 8.51 -12.76
N THR A 276 -22.47 7.85 -13.41
CA THR A 276 -23.89 8.25 -13.36
C THR A 276 -24.47 8.05 -11.95
N LEU A 277 -24.17 6.93 -11.30
CA LEU A 277 -24.54 6.68 -9.90
C LEU A 277 -24.00 7.76 -8.95
N LEU A 278 -22.74 8.17 -9.12
CA LEU A 278 -22.09 9.16 -8.26
C LEU A 278 -22.70 10.56 -8.44
N LYS A 279 -23.02 10.93 -9.68
CA LYS A 279 -23.70 12.19 -10.01
C LYS A 279 -25.11 12.26 -9.41
N ASP A 280 -25.86 11.16 -9.44
CA ASP A 280 -27.26 11.17 -8.98
C ASP A 280 -27.36 11.06 -7.44
N VAL A 281 -26.39 10.41 -6.78
CA VAL A 281 -26.25 10.45 -5.31
C VAL A 281 -25.95 11.87 -4.81
N LEU A 282 -25.28 12.70 -5.62
CA LEU A 282 -25.07 14.12 -5.35
C LEU A 282 -26.38 14.93 -5.50
N ASP A 283 -27.21 14.59 -6.49
CA ASP A 283 -28.42 15.32 -6.90
C ASP A 283 -29.73 14.89 -6.17
N LYS A 284 -29.65 13.92 -5.24
CA LYS A 284 -30.75 13.42 -4.37
C LYS A 284 -31.84 12.57 -5.07
N GLU A 285 -31.57 11.97 -6.22
CA GLU A 285 -32.46 10.97 -6.84
C GLU A 285 -31.90 9.56 -6.62
N GLY A 286 -32.69 8.71 -5.95
CA GLY A 286 -32.21 7.48 -5.32
C GLY A 286 -32.46 6.19 -6.11
N THR A 287 -31.57 5.22 -5.86
CA THR A 287 -31.75 3.75 -5.98
C THR A 287 -31.85 3.11 -7.37
N GLU A 288 -32.34 3.80 -8.40
CA GLU A 288 -32.51 3.20 -9.74
C GLU A 288 -31.17 2.88 -10.44
N ASN A 289 -30.11 3.61 -10.10
CA ASN A 289 -28.80 3.51 -10.75
C ASN A 289 -27.88 2.39 -10.23
N ILE A 290 -28.13 1.84 -9.03
CA ILE A 290 -27.37 0.68 -8.55
C ILE A 290 -27.72 -0.56 -9.38
N LEU A 291 -28.97 -0.65 -9.87
CA LEU A 291 -29.39 -1.68 -10.80
C LEU A 291 -28.68 -1.54 -12.16
N ILE A 292 -28.46 -0.31 -12.64
CA ILE A 292 -27.70 -0.04 -13.88
C ILE A 292 -26.23 -0.47 -13.71
N LEU A 293 -25.63 -0.19 -12.57
CA LEU A 293 -24.28 -0.66 -12.24
C LEU A 293 -24.21 -2.19 -12.14
N ALA A 294 -25.18 -2.81 -11.48
CA ALA A 294 -25.24 -4.26 -11.29
C ALA A 294 -25.45 -5.01 -12.62
N THR A 295 -26.27 -4.46 -13.51
CA THR A 295 -26.49 -4.98 -14.87
C THR A 295 -25.27 -4.80 -15.76
N ALA A 296 -24.61 -3.63 -15.74
CA ALA A 296 -23.35 -3.41 -16.46
C ALA A 296 -22.24 -4.37 -16.00
N PHE A 297 -22.11 -4.59 -14.69
CA PHE A 297 -21.16 -5.56 -14.15
C PHE A 297 -21.53 -7.00 -14.55
N HIS A 298 -22.81 -7.36 -14.52
CA HIS A 298 -23.29 -8.67 -14.96
C HIS A 298 -22.99 -8.96 -16.44
N ASP A 299 -23.11 -7.96 -17.31
CA ASP A 299 -22.79 -8.09 -18.73
C ASP A 299 -21.27 -8.23 -18.97
N TYR A 300 -20.43 -7.55 -18.18
CA TYR A 300 -19.00 -7.81 -18.15
C TYR A 300 -18.69 -9.25 -17.73
N VAL A 301 -19.37 -9.78 -16.70
CA VAL A 301 -19.18 -11.17 -16.26
C VAL A 301 -19.55 -12.17 -17.35
N LYS A 302 -20.64 -11.94 -18.11
CA LYS A 302 -20.99 -12.78 -19.28
C LYS A 302 -19.90 -12.75 -20.35
N TYR A 303 -19.38 -11.56 -20.66
CA TYR A 303 -18.24 -11.40 -21.58
C TYR A 303 -17.02 -12.19 -21.08
N TYR A 304 -16.67 -12.04 -19.79
CA TYR A 304 -15.53 -12.74 -19.21
C TYR A 304 -15.70 -14.25 -19.23
N ARG A 305 -16.90 -14.80 -18.96
CA ARG A 305 -17.15 -16.26 -19.06
C ARG A 305 -16.94 -16.82 -20.46
N LYS A 306 -17.33 -16.06 -21.50
CA LYS A 306 -17.07 -16.45 -22.89
C LYS A 306 -15.58 -16.39 -23.21
N LEU A 307 -14.86 -15.44 -22.64
CA LEU A 307 -13.41 -15.32 -22.80
C LEU A 307 -12.65 -16.41 -22.05
N GLU A 308 -13.02 -16.68 -20.79
CA GLU A 308 -12.45 -17.68 -19.91
C GLU A 308 -12.44 -19.06 -20.56
N SER A 309 -13.57 -19.50 -21.13
CA SER A 309 -13.68 -20.82 -21.76
C SER A 309 -12.71 -21.00 -22.93
N LEU A 310 -12.57 -19.97 -23.77
CA LEU A 310 -11.64 -19.96 -24.89
C LEU A 310 -10.18 -19.84 -24.46
N LEU A 311 -9.89 -19.05 -23.42
CA LEU A 311 -8.54 -18.92 -22.84
C LEU A 311 -8.06 -20.22 -22.20
N THR A 312 -8.92 -20.89 -21.42
CA THR A 312 -8.58 -22.17 -20.80
C THR A 312 -8.42 -23.28 -21.85
N PHE A 313 -9.26 -23.29 -22.89
CA PHE A 313 -9.14 -24.26 -23.97
C PHE A 313 -7.80 -24.13 -24.71
N GLN A 314 -7.38 -22.90 -25.04
CA GLN A 314 -6.08 -22.65 -25.70
C GLN A 314 -4.87 -23.00 -24.80
N LEU A 315 -4.95 -22.72 -23.50
CA LEU A 315 -3.89 -23.06 -22.55
C LEU A 315 -3.75 -24.59 -22.37
N GLU A 316 -4.88 -25.32 -22.40
CA GLU A 316 -4.93 -26.77 -22.22
C GLU A 316 -4.59 -27.57 -23.50
N GLU A 317 -4.90 -27.04 -24.69
CA GLU A 317 -4.62 -27.67 -25.99
C GLU A 317 -3.12 -27.67 -26.35
N SER A 318 -2.35 -26.73 -25.78
CA SER A 318 -0.99 -26.42 -26.24
C SER A 318 0.11 -27.36 -25.74
N THR A 319 0.01 -27.97 -24.54
CA THR A 319 1.02 -28.90 -23.93
C THR A 319 0.61 -29.32 -22.50
N SER A 320 1.01 -30.51 -22.03
CA SER A 320 0.84 -31.03 -20.65
C SER A 320 1.72 -30.34 -19.57
N SER A 321 1.86 -29.01 -19.58
CA SER A 321 2.59 -28.27 -18.53
C SER A 321 1.69 -28.05 -17.31
N GLU A 322 2.18 -28.44 -16.13
CA GLU A 322 1.46 -28.28 -14.86
C GLU A 322 1.15 -26.81 -14.55
N GLU A 323 2.03 -25.90 -14.97
CA GLU A 323 1.88 -24.45 -14.80
C GLU A 323 0.73 -23.87 -15.64
N LYS A 324 0.54 -24.34 -16.89
CA LYS A 324 -0.59 -23.93 -17.74
C LYS A 324 -1.94 -24.40 -17.18
N TYR A 325 -1.97 -25.59 -16.58
CA TYR A 325 -3.16 -26.09 -15.89
C TYR A 325 -3.47 -25.29 -14.62
N ARG A 326 -2.45 -24.91 -13.84
CA ARG A 326 -2.61 -24.03 -12.67
C ARG A 326 -3.21 -22.68 -13.05
N VAL A 327 -2.67 -22.02 -14.08
CA VAL A 327 -3.23 -20.75 -14.59
C VAL A 327 -4.68 -20.91 -15.06
N SER A 328 -4.98 -21.99 -15.79
CA SER A 328 -6.35 -22.28 -16.26
C SER A 328 -7.33 -22.49 -15.10
N ARG A 329 -6.90 -23.19 -14.03
CA ARG A 329 -7.70 -23.37 -12.82
C ARG A 329 -8.00 -22.05 -12.12
N HIS A 330 -7.01 -21.18 -11.98
CA HIS A 330 -7.19 -19.87 -11.32
C HIS A 330 -8.02 -18.90 -12.19
N LEU A 331 -7.94 -18.97 -13.52
CA LEU A 331 -8.84 -18.23 -14.41
C LEU A 331 -10.31 -18.65 -14.21
N ARG A 332 -10.59 -19.96 -14.08
CA ARG A 332 -11.94 -20.47 -13.79
C ARG A 332 -12.44 -20.06 -12.41
N SER A 333 -11.55 -20.10 -11.41
CA SER A 333 -11.85 -19.69 -10.04
C SER A 333 -12.19 -18.20 -9.97
N TYR A 334 -11.39 -17.34 -10.62
CA TYR A 334 -11.66 -15.91 -10.76
C TYR A 334 -12.99 -15.65 -11.48
N GLY A 335 -13.28 -16.36 -12.57
CA GLY A 335 -14.58 -16.29 -13.25
C GLY A 335 -15.77 -16.68 -12.36
N SER A 336 -15.59 -17.64 -11.45
CA SER A 336 -16.61 -17.99 -10.44
C SER A 336 -16.82 -16.88 -9.42
N CYS A 337 -15.74 -16.28 -8.90
CA CYS A 337 -15.84 -15.16 -7.97
C CYS A 337 -16.44 -13.90 -8.62
N LEU A 338 -16.22 -13.67 -9.91
CA LEU A 338 -16.89 -12.61 -10.67
C LEU A 338 -18.40 -12.83 -10.75
N VAL A 339 -18.86 -14.07 -10.93
CA VAL A 339 -20.29 -14.40 -10.88
C VAL A 339 -20.86 -14.16 -9.49
N ASP A 340 -20.17 -14.61 -8.44
CA ASP A 340 -20.61 -14.40 -7.06
C ASP A 340 -20.71 -12.91 -6.71
N THR A 341 -19.72 -12.10 -7.10
CA THR A 341 -19.75 -10.64 -6.88
C THR A 341 -20.89 -9.98 -7.65
N SER A 342 -21.18 -10.42 -8.88
CA SER A 342 -22.34 -9.93 -9.66
C SER A 342 -23.67 -10.29 -9.01
N LEU A 343 -23.81 -11.49 -8.43
CA LEU A 343 -25.01 -11.89 -7.69
C LEU A 343 -25.17 -11.06 -6.42
N ARG A 344 -24.10 -10.86 -5.63
CA ARG A 344 -24.15 -10.02 -4.41
C ARG A 344 -24.43 -8.55 -4.73
N LEU A 345 -23.93 -8.04 -5.86
CA LEU A 345 -24.22 -6.68 -6.32
C LEU A 345 -25.70 -6.54 -6.75
N ASN A 346 -26.26 -7.56 -7.41
CA ASN A 346 -27.70 -7.60 -7.73
C ASN A 346 -28.58 -7.75 -6.47
N GLU A 347 -28.18 -8.56 -5.50
CA GLU A 347 -28.84 -8.65 -4.19
C GLU A 347 -28.81 -7.30 -3.46
N LEU A 348 -27.68 -6.59 -3.52
CA LEU A 348 -27.58 -5.24 -2.97
C LEU A 348 -28.48 -4.26 -3.72
N SER A 349 -28.61 -4.37 -5.05
CA SER A 349 -29.48 -3.50 -5.85
C SER A 349 -30.97 -3.69 -5.53
N SER A 350 -31.38 -4.93 -5.21
CA SER A 350 -32.77 -5.26 -4.85
C SER A 350 -33.09 -4.99 -3.37
N ASN A 351 -32.10 -5.06 -2.48
CA ASN A 351 -32.26 -4.89 -1.04
C ASN A 351 -31.16 -3.99 -0.43
N ILE A 352 -31.04 -2.76 -0.94
CA ILE A 352 -30.10 -1.71 -0.46
C ILE A 352 -30.23 -1.49 1.07
N ARG A 353 -31.38 -1.84 1.64
CA ARG A 353 -31.76 -1.66 3.06
C ARG A 353 -31.24 -2.74 4.00
N SER A 354 -30.65 -3.83 3.49
CA SER A 354 -30.14 -4.93 4.32
C SER A 354 -28.64 -4.78 4.59
N GLY A 355 -28.28 -4.45 5.84
CA GLY A 355 -26.88 -4.52 6.33
C GLY A 355 -26.10 -5.78 5.92
N PRO A 356 -26.69 -7.00 5.92
CA PRO A 356 -25.97 -8.21 5.48
C PRO A 356 -25.62 -8.23 3.98
N GLY A 357 -26.32 -7.49 3.11
CA GLY A 357 -26.03 -7.44 1.68
C GLY A 357 -24.67 -6.80 1.37
N LEU A 358 -24.31 -5.73 2.10
CA LEU A 358 -23.03 -5.05 1.95
C LEU A 358 -21.87 -5.85 2.54
N GLU A 359 -22.11 -6.57 3.65
CA GLU A 359 -21.13 -7.50 4.23
C GLU A 359 -20.82 -8.64 3.25
N ASN A 360 -21.86 -9.22 2.64
CA ASN A 360 -21.72 -10.26 1.63
C ASN A 360 -20.98 -9.76 0.38
N LEU A 361 -21.23 -8.52 -0.06
CA LEU A 361 -20.49 -7.91 -1.17
C LEU A 361 -19.01 -7.72 -0.81
N SER A 362 -18.71 -7.20 0.38
CA SER A 362 -17.33 -7.01 0.87
C SER A 362 -16.56 -8.33 0.94
N VAL A 363 -17.19 -9.40 1.43
CA VAL A 363 -16.61 -10.75 1.47
C VAL A 363 -16.38 -11.28 0.04
N SER A 364 -17.32 -11.06 -0.87
CA SER A 364 -17.21 -11.48 -2.26
C SER A 364 -16.07 -10.77 -3.00
N VAL A 365 -15.91 -9.45 -2.82
CA VAL A 365 -14.78 -8.66 -3.36
C VAL A 365 -13.44 -9.11 -2.76
N SER A 366 -13.41 -9.50 -1.49
CA SER A 366 -12.21 -10.04 -0.84
C SER A 366 -11.80 -11.41 -1.40
N ASN A 367 -12.79 -12.28 -1.68
CA ASN A 367 -12.55 -13.54 -2.37
C ASN A 367 -12.03 -13.30 -3.80
N LEU A 368 -12.59 -12.32 -4.51
CA LEU A 368 -12.13 -11.93 -5.84
C LEU A 368 -10.68 -11.46 -5.82
N HIS A 369 -10.29 -10.63 -4.84
CA HIS A 369 -8.89 -10.23 -4.63
C HIS A 369 -7.96 -11.43 -4.46
N ARG A 370 -8.33 -12.39 -3.60
CA ARG A 370 -7.53 -13.60 -3.36
C ARG A 370 -7.31 -14.40 -4.64
N GLU A 371 -8.36 -14.62 -5.43
CA GLU A 371 -8.23 -15.39 -6.67
C GLU A 371 -7.40 -14.66 -7.74
N VAL A 372 -7.47 -13.32 -7.83
CA VAL A 372 -6.58 -12.55 -8.72
C VAL A 372 -5.12 -12.61 -8.25
N LEU A 373 -4.88 -12.60 -6.95
CA LEU A 373 -3.53 -12.75 -6.39
C LEU A 373 -2.93 -14.12 -6.73
N GLU A 374 -3.70 -15.19 -6.53
CA GLU A 374 -3.29 -16.56 -6.88
C GLU A 374 -3.11 -16.74 -8.39
N LEU A 375 -3.96 -16.10 -9.21
CA LEU A 375 -3.81 -16.07 -10.66
C LEU A 375 -2.52 -15.34 -11.07
N SER A 376 -2.23 -14.19 -10.46
CA SER A 376 -0.98 -13.43 -10.68
C SER A 376 0.25 -14.28 -10.35
N ASN A 377 0.26 -14.93 -9.19
CA ASN A 377 1.37 -15.78 -8.75
C ASN A 377 1.56 -16.99 -9.70
N SER A 378 0.46 -17.64 -10.07
CA SER A 378 0.49 -18.77 -11.01
C SER A 378 0.99 -18.36 -12.40
N PHE A 379 0.64 -17.14 -12.85
CA PHE A 379 1.10 -16.61 -14.12
C PHE A 379 2.60 -16.24 -14.11
N VAL A 380 3.10 -15.74 -12.98
CA VAL A 380 4.55 -15.51 -12.80
C VAL A 380 5.32 -16.84 -12.85
N CYS A 381 4.82 -17.90 -12.20
CA CYS A 381 5.44 -19.23 -12.31
C CYS A 381 5.42 -19.76 -13.76
N LEU A 382 4.32 -19.53 -14.50
CA LEU A 382 4.25 -19.87 -15.92
C LEU A 382 5.29 -19.09 -16.75
N MET A 383 5.47 -17.80 -16.46
CA MET A 383 6.49 -16.97 -17.12
C MET A 383 7.90 -17.49 -16.88
N ASP A 384 8.23 -17.89 -15.65
CA ASP A 384 9.56 -18.41 -15.30
C ASP A 384 9.83 -19.75 -15.98
N SER A 385 8.80 -20.58 -16.17
CA SER A 385 8.86 -21.81 -16.96
C SER A 385 9.06 -21.54 -18.46
N GLU A 386 8.40 -20.52 -19.02
CA GLU A 386 8.48 -20.15 -20.44
C GLU A 386 9.77 -19.36 -20.83
N ARG A 387 10.58 -18.91 -19.86
CA ARG A 387 11.78 -18.07 -20.08
C ARG A 387 12.85 -18.71 -20.97
N GLN A 388 12.93 -20.04 -21.04
CA GLN A 388 14.00 -20.74 -21.77
C GLN A 388 13.71 -20.98 -23.26
N GLY A 389 12.52 -20.63 -23.79
CA GLY A 389 12.16 -20.95 -25.19
C GLY A 389 11.22 -19.98 -25.92
N ALA A 390 10.74 -18.90 -25.29
CA ALA A 390 9.80 -17.97 -25.92
C ALA A 390 10.49 -16.82 -26.71
N PRO A 391 9.89 -16.32 -27.81
CA PRO A 391 10.36 -15.11 -28.49
C PRO A 391 10.28 -13.88 -27.57
N ASP A 392 11.19 -12.91 -27.76
CA ASP A 392 11.34 -11.77 -26.85
C ASP A 392 10.08 -10.88 -26.77
N THR A 393 9.25 -10.87 -27.81
CA THR A 393 7.93 -10.21 -27.80
C THR A 393 6.96 -10.83 -26.79
N ASN A 394 6.96 -12.16 -26.65
CA ASN A 394 6.13 -12.86 -25.67
C ASN A 394 6.65 -12.72 -24.25
N LYS A 395 7.97 -12.60 -24.05
CA LYS A 395 8.55 -12.29 -22.73
C LYS A 395 8.10 -10.92 -22.24
N ASN A 396 8.10 -9.91 -23.11
CA ASN A 396 7.66 -8.57 -22.76
C ASN A 396 6.14 -8.53 -22.49
N ASN A 397 5.33 -9.19 -23.32
CA ASN A 397 3.88 -9.29 -23.09
C ASN A 397 3.55 -10.05 -21.79
N ASN A 398 4.29 -11.11 -21.45
CA ASN A 398 4.11 -11.83 -20.19
C ASN A 398 4.39 -10.93 -18.97
N LEU A 399 5.43 -10.10 -19.02
CA LEU A 399 5.71 -9.13 -17.96
C LEU A 399 4.58 -8.10 -17.80
N LEU A 400 4.05 -7.61 -18.92
CA LEU A 400 2.94 -6.65 -18.91
C LEU A 400 1.63 -7.28 -18.40
N ILE A 401 1.35 -8.55 -18.72
CA ILE A 401 0.21 -9.30 -18.16
C ILE A 401 0.36 -9.49 -16.65
N ALA A 402 1.55 -9.87 -16.18
CA ALA A 402 1.81 -10.03 -14.75
C ALA A 402 1.65 -8.69 -13.99
N ALA A 403 2.12 -7.59 -14.58
CA ALA A 403 1.92 -6.25 -14.02
C ALA A 403 0.43 -5.87 -13.97
N ALA A 404 -0.33 -6.14 -15.03
CA ALA A 404 -1.78 -5.87 -15.07
C ALA A 404 -2.56 -6.69 -14.02
N LEU A 405 -2.22 -7.97 -13.83
CA LEU A 405 -2.82 -8.81 -12.78
C LEU A 405 -2.46 -8.35 -11.37
N SER A 406 -1.21 -7.91 -11.15
CA SER A 406 -0.79 -7.35 -9.87
C SER A 406 -1.53 -6.04 -9.54
N ASN A 407 -1.67 -5.15 -10.52
CA ASN A 407 -2.47 -3.92 -10.38
C ASN A 407 -3.94 -4.25 -10.08
N LEU A 408 -4.55 -5.18 -10.83
CA LEU A 408 -5.91 -5.66 -10.58
C LEU A 408 -6.09 -6.20 -9.15
N SER A 409 -5.11 -6.96 -8.65
CA SER A 409 -5.11 -7.47 -7.27
C SER A 409 -5.08 -6.32 -6.25
N ASN A 410 -4.22 -5.32 -6.45
CA ASN A 410 -4.08 -4.18 -5.56
C ASN A 410 -5.37 -3.33 -5.50
N VAL A 411 -6.02 -3.11 -6.65
CA VAL A 411 -7.30 -2.40 -6.74
C VAL A 411 -8.39 -3.13 -5.97
N LEU A 412 -8.50 -4.44 -6.14
CA LEU A 412 -9.51 -5.25 -5.44
C LEU A 412 -9.26 -5.29 -3.92
N ASN A 413 -8.01 -5.25 -3.47
CA ASN A 413 -7.66 -5.13 -2.05
C ASN A 413 -8.08 -3.76 -1.49
N SER A 414 -7.82 -2.68 -2.25
CA SER A 414 -8.26 -1.33 -1.90
C SER A 414 -9.79 -1.25 -1.82
N LEU A 415 -10.52 -1.80 -2.79
CA LEU A 415 -11.99 -1.88 -2.77
C LEU A 415 -12.51 -2.68 -1.58
N SER A 416 -11.92 -3.84 -1.30
CA SER A 416 -12.26 -4.66 -0.13
C SER A 416 -12.07 -3.88 1.19
N ARG A 417 -10.96 -3.15 1.33
CA ARG A 417 -10.71 -2.30 2.50
C ARG A 417 -11.68 -1.14 2.61
N ILE A 418 -11.96 -0.43 1.51
CA ILE A 418 -12.92 0.68 1.50
C ILE A 418 -14.32 0.17 1.90
N LEU A 419 -14.75 -0.99 1.38
CA LEU A 419 -16.01 -1.60 1.77
C LEU A 419 -15.99 -2.00 3.25
N SER A 420 -14.95 -2.71 3.71
CA SER A 420 -14.82 -3.20 5.08
C SER A 420 -14.77 -2.08 6.12
N ASP A 421 -13.99 -1.04 5.88
CA ASP A 421 -13.78 0.07 6.82
C ASP A 421 -15.03 0.97 6.94
N ASN A 422 -15.88 0.96 5.92
CA ASN A 422 -17.09 1.79 5.87
C ASN A 422 -18.39 0.99 6.05
N LEU A 423 -18.33 -0.33 6.26
CA LEU A 423 -19.48 -1.20 6.53
C LEU A 423 -20.37 -0.68 7.67
N THR A 424 -19.75 -0.30 8.79
CA THR A 424 -20.46 0.25 9.96
C THR A 424 -21.07 1.61 9.69
N ARG A 425 -20.42 2.44 8.87
CA ARG A 425 -20.85 3.80 8.53
C ARG A 425 -22.01 3.77 7.52
N ILE A 426 -21.87 2.97 6.46
CA ILE A 426 -22.93 2.76 5.47
C ILE A 426 -24.14 2.07 6.12
N GLY A 427 -23.91 1.12 7.03
CA GLY A 427 -24.98 0.49 7.82
C GLY A 427 -25.75 1.45 8.73
N ILE A 428 -25.11 2.49 9.27
CA ILE A 428 -25.78 3.55 10.05
C ILE A 428 -26.58 4.47 9.11
N LEU A 429 -26.04 4.84 7.95
CA LEU A 429 -26.72 5.69 6.96
C LEU A 429 -27.97 5.03 6.37
N VAL A 430 -27.87 3.73 6.08
CA VAL A 430 -28.99 2.91 5.61
C VAL A 430 -30.05 2.75 6.70
N LYS A 431 -29.65 2.62 7.98
CA LYS A 431 -30.58 2.57 9.12
C LYS A 431 -31.26 3.91 9.41
N GLU A 432 -30.57 5.04 9.26
CA GLU A 432 -31.17 6.38 9.45
C GLU A 432 -32.19 6.73 8.35
N GLY A 433 -32.00 6.23 7.13
CA GLY A 433 -33.00 6.30 6.05
C GLY A 433 -34.25 5.43 6.29
N SER A 434 -34.21 4.50 7.26
CA SER A 434 -35.24 3.48 7.49
C SER A 434 -36.35 3.90 8.48
N LYS A 435 -36.39 5.15 8.93
CA LYS A 435 -37.47 5.64 9.83
C LYS A 435 -38.80 5.93 9.14
N ASN A 436 -38.90 5.77 7.82
CA ASN A 436 -40.15 5.91 7.09
C ASN A 436 -40.57 4.57 6.47
N VAL A 437 -41.64 4.03 7.06
CA VAL A 437 -42.51 2.95 6.58
C VAL A 437 -41.95 1.53 6.77
N GLU A 438 -42.43 0.86 7.82
CA GLU A 438 -42.49 -0.60 7.83
C GLU A 438 -43.80 -1.02 8.50
N GLY A 439 -44.72 -1.53 7.67
CA GLY A 439 -45.97 -2.16 8.07
C GLY A 439 -46.10 -3.48 7.33
N ASN A 440 -46.16 -4.56 8.11
CA ASN A 440 -46.61 -5.92 7.78
C ASN A 440 -45.84 -6.72 6.72
N LEU A 441 -45.29 -7.86 7.12
CA LEU A 441 -45.97 -9.15 6.94
C LEU A 441 -45.32 -10.25 7.80
N ILE A 442 -46.18 -11.03 8.48
CA ILE A 442 -45.87 -12.28 9.17
C ILE A 442 -46.06 -13.41 8.16
N GLN A 443 -45.18 -14.43 8.17
CA GLN A 443 -45.62 -15.82 8.07
C GLN A 443 -44.62 -16.80 8.68
N VAL A 444 -45.21 -17.83 9.28
CA VAL A 444 -44.73 -18.82 10.25
C VAL A 444 -44.20 -20.08 9.55
N GLN A 445 -43.24 -20.79 10.17
CA GLN A 445 -43.25 -22.26 10.26
C GLN A 445 -42.34 -22.79 11.40
N ASP A 446 -42.93 -23.66 12.23
CA ASP A 446 -42.36 -24.50 13.32
C ASP A 446 -41.41 -25.59 12.74
N GLU A 447 -40.50 -26.29 13.44
CA GLU A 447 -40.41 -26.86 14.81
C GLU A 447 -38.97 -27.48 14.99
N PRO A 448 -38.62 -28.25 16.05
CA PRO A 448 -38.27 -27.91 17.45
C PRO A 448 -36.75 -27.99 17.74
N THR A 449 -36.27 -27.36 18.82
CA THR A 449 -34.96 -27.72 19.43
C THR A 449 -34.98 -27.56 20.96
N THR A 450 -34.66 -28.69 21.61
CA THR A 450 -34.28 -29.00 23.00
C THR A 450 -34.61 -28.04 24.18
N PRO A 451 -35.15 -28.58 25.31
CA PRO A 451 -35.65 -27.78 26.46
C PRO A 451 -34.65 -26.85 27.16
N SER A 452 -33.33 -27.06 27.05
CA SER A 452 -32.32 -26.28 27.77
C SER A 452 -32.00 -24.92 27.12
N GLU A 453 -32.26 -24.77 25.81
CA GLU A 453 -32.07 -23.50 25.10
C GLU A 453 -33.33 -22.63 25.15
N VAL A 454 -34.51 -23.25 25.30
CA VAL A 454 -35.80 -22.58 25.43
C VAL A 454 -35.88 -21.73 26.70
N GLU A 455 -35.31 -22.17 27.82
CA GLU A 455 -35.27 -21.40 29.07
C GLU A 455 -34.42 -20.12 28.92
N ASN A 456 -33.25 -20.26 28.29
CA ASN A 456 -32.30 -19.18 28.04
C ASN A 456 -32.83 -18.18 26.98
N LEU A 457 -33.54 -18.70 25.97
CA LEU A 457 -34.23 -17.89 24.97
C LEU A 457 -35.45 -17.18 25.56
N LYS A 458 -36.22 -17.82 26.46
CA LYS A 458 -37.33 -17.17 27.18
C LYS A 458 -36.84 -16.01 28.04
N GLU A 459 -35.71 -16.15 28.72
CA GLU A 459 -35.12 -15.08 29.52
C GLU A 459 -34.61 -13.93 28.63
N LYS A 460 -33.99 -14.23 27.50
CA LYS A 460 -33.60 -13.21 26.50
C LYS A 460 -34.81 -12.51 25.88
N ILE A 461 -35.87 -13.24 25.54
CA ILE A 461 -37.13 -12.69 25.02
C ILE A 461 -37.78 -11.78 26.06
N LYS A 462 -37.78 -12.17 27.34
CA LYS A 462 -38.29 -11.34 28.43
C LYS A 462 -37.49 -10.03 28.54
N ASN A 463 -36.17 -10.09 28.50
CA ASN A 463 -35.31 -8.90 28.55
C ASN A 463 -35.50 -7.98 27.33
N VAL A 464 -35.69 -8.56 26.14
CA VAL A 464 -35.98 -7.82 24.91
C VAL A 464 -37.36 -7.15 24.98
N ASN A 465 -38.38 -7.83 25.51
CA ASN A 465 -39.71 -7.26 25.69
C ASN A 465 -39.71 -6.12 26.73
N GLU A 466 -38.99 -6.27 27.85
CA GLU A 466 -38.82 -5.19 28.83
C GLU A 466 -38.04 -3.98 28.29
N LEU A 467 -37.13 -4.20 27.33
CA LEU A 467 -36.47 -3.11 26.60
C LEU A 467 -37.40 -2.46 25.57
N ALA A 468 -38.20 -3.25 24.85
CA ALA A 468 -39.22 -2.76 23.92
C ALA A 468 -40.25 -1.88 24.64
N ASP A 469 -40.79 -2.31 25.79
CA ASP A 469 -41.73 -1.53 26.58
C ASP A 469 -41.15 -0.19 27.09
N ARG A 470 -39.85 -0.18 27.42
CA ARG A 470 -39.15 1.06 27.80
C ARG A 470 -39.00 2.00 26.62
N LEU A 471 -38.63 1.47 25.45
CA LEU A 471 -38.50 2.24 24.22
C LEU A 471 -39.86 2.77 23.74
N GLU A 472 -40.94 2.01 23.89
CA GLU A 472 -42.31 2.47 23.58
C GLU A 472 -42.75 3.61 24.50
N LYS A 473 -42.44 3.54 25.79
CA LYS A 473 -42.72 4.64 26.74
C LYS A 473 -41.91 5.89 26.42
N GLU A 474 -40.63 5.75 26.09
CA GLU A 474 -39.76 6.85 25.64
C GLU A 474 -40.28 7.47 24.33
N LEU A 475 -40.69 6.64 23.36
CA LEU A 475 -41.24 7.08 22.09
C LEU A 475 -42.55 7.84 22.29
N LYS A 476 -43.45 7.35 23.15
CA LYS A 476 -44.70 8.04 23.49
C LYS A 476 -44.44 9.39 24.16
N LYS A 477 -43.45 9.48 25.06
CA LYS A 477 -43.05 10.74 25.70
C LYS A 477 -42.45 11.74 24.70
N ASN A 478 -41.61 11.27 23.78
CA ASN A 478 -41.03 12.10 22.72
C ASN A 478 -42.09 12.56 21.71
N GLN A 479 -43.08 11.71 21.41
CA GLN A 479 -44.23 12.08 20.55
C GLN A 479 -45.05 13.21 21.20
N GLN A 480 -45.35 13.12 22.50
CA GLN A 480 -46.04 14.17 23.24
C GLN A 480 -45.24 15.48 23.27
N SER A 481 -43.90 15.40 23.44
CA SER A 481 -43.02 16.58 23.38
C SER A 481 -43.01 17.22 22.00
N LYS A 482 -42.96 16.41 20.92
CA LYS A 482 -43.07 16.90 19.54
C LYS A 482 -44.39 17.64 19.31
N GLU A 483 -45.51 17.09 19.78
CA GLU A 483 -46.82 17.74 19.68
C GLU A 483 -46.87 19.04 20.49
N HIS A 484 -46.32 19.06 21.70
CA HIS A 484 -46.18 20.28 22.51
C HIS A 484 -45.42 21.37 21.77
N TRP A 485 -44.22 21.07 21.27
CA TRP A 485 -43.41 22.05 20.53
C TRP A 485 -44.06 22.49 19.21
N LYS A 486 -44.80 21.61 18.54
CA LYS A 486 -45.57 21.96 17.34
C LYS A 486 -46.70 22.96 17.67
N LEU A 487 -47.45 22.72 18.74
CA LEU A 487 -48.49 23.65 19.20
C LEU A 487 -47.90 24.99 19.64
N GLU A 488 -46.74 24.98 20.30
CA GLU A 488 -46.04 26.19 20.71
C GLU A 488 -45.57 26.99 19.50
N TYR A 489 -45.08 26.32 18.46
CA TYR A 489 -44.74 26.94 17.17
C TYR A 489 -45.96 27.54 16.48
N GLU A 490 -47.08 26.81 16.39
CA GLU A 490 -48.33 27.32 15.80
C GLU A 490 -48.88 28.53 16.60
N LEU A 491 -48.77 28.51 17.93
CA LEU A 491 -49.09 29.66 18.78
C LEU A 491 -48.16 30.86 18.51
N LEU A 492 -46.88 30.61 18.27
CA LEU A 492 -45.90 31.64 17.95
C LEU A 492 -46.17 32.25 16.57
N GLU A 493 -46.55 31.42 15.60
CA GLU A 493 -46.94 31.85 14.26
C GLU A 493 -48.24 32.66 14.29
N MET A 494 -49.23 32.23 15.06
CA MET A 494 -50.45 33.02 15.32
C MET A 494 -50.13 34.35 16.00
N LYS A 495 -49.23 34.38 16.99
CA LYS A 495 -48.79 35.62 17.64
C LYS A 495 -48.04 36.54 16.68
N PHE A 496 -47.18 35.99 15.83
CA PHE A 496 -46.46 36.72 14.80
C PHE A 496 -47.40 37.32 13.76
N ASN A 497 -48.38 36.54 13.29
CA ASN A 497 -49.42 37.00 12.37
C ASN A 497 -50.32 38.07 13.00
N LYS A 498 -50.60 37.96 14.31
CA LYS A 498 -51.35 38.97 15.07
C LYS A 498 -50.54 40.25 15.25
N PHE A 499 -49.22 40.17 15.44
CA PHE A 499 -48.31 41.31 15.44
C PHE A 499 -48.26 41.98 14.06
N LYS A 500 -48.20 41.19 12.99
CA LYS A 500 -48.22 41.68 11.60
C LYS A 500 -49.54 42.38 11.25
N GLN A 501 -50.67 41.81 11.67
CA GLN A 501 -51.99 42.47 11.55
C GLN A 501 -52.12 43.71 12.44
N SER A 502 -51.43 43.77 13.57
CA SER A 502 -51.38 44.94 14.45
C SER A 502 -50.52 46.07 13.88
N GLU A 503 -49.48 45.76 13.09
CA GLU A 503 -48.68 46.76 12.36
C GLU A 503 -49.39 47.26 11.10
N GLU A 504 -50.15 46.41 10.41
CA GLU A 504 -50.88 46.79 9.18
C GLU A 504 -52.20 47.54 9.46
N ALA A 505 -52.69 47.56 10.71
CA ALA A 505 -53.95 48.21 11.11
C ALA A 505 -53.80 49.64 11.68
N SER A 506 -52.61 50.24 11.67
CA SER A 506 -52.39 51.66 12.03
C SER A 506 -51.55 52.32 10.93
N SER A 507 -52.00 53.26 10.10
CA SER A 507 -52.93 54.39 10.21
C SER A 507 -53.27 54.88 8.77
N PRO A 508 -54.22 55.80 8.50
CA PRO A 508 -54.64 56.92 9.36
C PRO A 508 -56.14 57.26 9.37
N ILE A 509 -56.64 57.94 10.42
CA ILE A 509 -57.38 59.24 10.41
C ILE A 509 -57.48 59.74 11.87
N TYR A 510 -57.00 60.98 12.10
CA TYR A 510 -57.34 62.02 13.12
C TYR A 510 -58.47 61.70 14.13
N LYS A 511 -58.49 62.09 15.42
CA LYS A 511 -57.91 63.21 16.21
C LYS A 511 -58.30 62.96 17.68
N CYS A 512 -57.40 63.09 18.66
CA CYS A 512 -57.66 63.71 19.98
C CYS A 512 -56.43 63.62 20.90
N GLU A 513 -55.82 64.79 21.08
CA GLU A 513 -55.11 65.33 22.25
C GLU A 513 -54.32 64.39 23.19
N GLY A 514 -53.01 64.63 23.20
CA GLY A 514 -52.07 64.15 24.21
C GLY A 514 -50.65 64.26 23.66
N GLU A 515 -50.02 65.42 23.82
CA GLU A 515 -48.57 65.61 23.65
C GLU A 515 -47.81 64.44 24.28
N ILE A 516 -46.85 63.85 23.54
CA ILE A 516 -45.48 63.50 23.96
C ILE A 516 -44.76 62.80 22.78
N LEU A 517 -43.80 63.54 22.21
CA LEU A 517 -42.53 63.13 21.56
C LEU A 517 -42.55 62.29 20.26
N GLU A 518 -42.42 63.02 19.16
CA GLU A 518 -42.22 62.59 17.76
C GLU A 518 -40.71 62.56 17.41
N GLU A 519 -39.90 61.75 18.11
CA GLU A 519 -38.44 61.70 17.93
C GLU A 519 -37.86 60.36 17.42
N SER A 520 -38.65 59.29 17.22
CA SER A 520 -38.09 57.92 17.10
C SER A 520 -38.15 57.23 15.72
N SER A 521 -38.66 57.86 14.64
CA SER A 521 -38.83 57.16 13.35
C SER A 521 -37.56 57.09 12.49
N ASP A 522 -36.76 58.15 12.49
CA ASP A 522 -35.55 58.21 11.66
C ASP A 522 -34.36 57.56 12.35
N GLU A 523 -34.25 57.66 13.68
CA GLU A 523 -33.24 56.93 14.46
C GLU A 523 -33.36 55.41 14.29
N VAL A 524 -34.59 54.87 14.28
CA VAL A 524 -34.83 53.43 14.09
C VAL A 524 -34.46 52.97 12.67
N LYS A 525 -34.68 53.81 11.65
CA LYS A 525 -34.26 53.52 10.27
C LYS A 525 -32.74 53.54 10.13
N ASP A 526 -32.09 54.52 10.74
CA ASP A 526 -30.64 54.65 10.73
C ASP A 526 -30.00 53.46 11.46
N ILE A 527 -30.52 53.07 12.62
CA ILE A 527 -30.10 51.87 13.36
C ILE A 527 -30.27 50.61 12.51
N LYS A 528 -31.39 50.45 11.81
CA LYS A 528 -31.65 49.29 10.94
C LYS A 528 -30.67 49.25 9.75
N SER A 529 -30.33 50.40 9.16
CA SER A 529 -29.34 50.48 8.09
C SER A 529 -27.92 50.17 8.57
N LEU A 530 -27.57 50.59 9.79
CA LEU A 530 -26.29 50.32 10.45
C LEU A 530 -26.10 48.83 10.70
N TYR A 531 -27.12 48.17 11.27
CA TYR A 531 -27.08 46.72 11.46
C TYR A 531 -27.05 45.97 10.15
N LYS A 532 -27.79 46.42 9.13
CA LYS A 532 -27.76 45.80 7.81
C LYS A 532 -26.38 45.90 7.15
N CYS A 533 -25.76 47.09 7.17
CA CYS A 533 -24.40 47.27 6.68
C CYS A 533 -23.39 46.41 7.46
N LYS A 534 -23.55 46.30 8.79
CA LYS A 534 -22.67 45.46 9.60
C LYS A 534 -22.85 43.96 9.30
N LEU A 535 -24.10 43.55 9.01
CA LEU A 535 -24.41 42.18 8.62
C LEU A 535 -23.80 41.85 7.26
N ASP A 536 -23.89 42.77 6.29
CA ASP A 536 -23.30 42.62 4.96
C ASP A 536 -21.76 42.58 5.03
N GLU A 537 -21.14 43.42 5.87
CA GLU A 537 -19.69 43.40 6.12
C GLU A 537 -19.23 42.05 6.71
N LEU A 538 -19.89 41.58 7.78
CA LEU A 538 -19.58 40.29 8.42
C LEU A 538 -19.82 39.11 7.46
N LEU A 539 -20.82 39.20 6.59
CA LEU A 539 -21.13 38.17 5.61
C LEU A 539 -20.05 38.13 4.51
N SER A 540 -19.57 39.29 4.06
CA SER A 540 -18.43 39.39 3.13
C SER A 540 -17.14 38.83 3.75
N GLU A 541 -16.83 39.19 5.00
CA GLU A 541 -15.67 38.65 5.72
C GLU A 541 -15.73 37.12 5.85
N LYS A 542 -16.91 36.57 6.16
CA LYS A 542 -17.11 35.13 6.24
C LYS A 542 -16.88 34.44 4.89
N ILE A 543 -17.45 34.97 3.80
CA ILE A 543 -17.27 34.39 2.46
C ILE A 543 -15.78 34.41 2.06
N LEU A 544 -15.06 35.49 2.36
CA LEU A 544 -13.62 35.57 2.09
C LEU A 544 -12.83 34.58 2.95
N ALA A 545 -13.15 34.44 4.24
CA ALA A 545 -12.52 33.46 5.11
C ALA A 545 -12.76 32.02 4.63
N ASP A 546 -13.98 31.69 4.22
CA ASP A 546 -14.35 30.37 3.66
C ASP A 546 -13.57 30.11 2.36
N SER A 547 -13.51 31.08 1.44
CA SER A 547 -12.75 30.95 0.19
C SER A 547 -11.25 30.69 0.43
N LYS A 548 -10.68 31.37 1.43
CA LYS A 548 -9.28 31.21 1.81
C LYS A 548 -9.02 29.86 2.48
N ALA A 549 -9.95 29.39 3.32
CA ALA A 549 -9.89 28.05 3.91
C ALA A 549 -9.94 26.95 2.82
N THR A 550 -10.81 27.10 1.82
CA THR A 550 -10.86 26.18 0.66
C THR A 550 -9.54 26.20 -0.12
N SER A 551 -8.96 27.37 -0.39
CA SER A 551 -7.67 27.47 -1.07
C SER A 551 -6.55 26.75 -0.31
N PHE A 552 -6.45 26.96 1.01
CA PHE A 552 -5.45 26.28 1.83
C PHE A 552 -5.68 24.77 1.91
N TYR A 553 -6.93 24.32 1.94
CA TYR A 553 -7.25 22.89 1.90
C TYR A 553 -6.76 22.26 0.59
N LEU A 554 -7.06 22.87 -0.56
CA LEU A 554 -6.60 22.38 -1.87
C LEU A 554 -5.08 22.40 -2.01
N GLU A 555 -4.42 23.43 -1.49
CA GLU A 555 -2.95 23.50 -1.45
C GLU A 555 -2.37 22.38 -0.59
N SER A 556 -2.93 22.14 0.60
CA SER A 556 -2.51 21.06 1.50
C SER A 556 -2.67 19.67 0.85
N LEU A 557 -3.78 19.45 0.14
CA LEU A 557 -4.02 18.22 -0.62
C LEU A 557 -2.98 18.03 -1.73
N THR A 558 -2.68 19.11 -2.46
CA THR A 558 -1.68 19.10 -3.55
C THR A 558 -0.29 18.81 -3.01
N LEU A 559 0.07 19.41 -1.87
CA LEU A 559 1.34 19.15 -1.18
C LEU A 559 1.44 17.70 -0.70
N VAL A 560 0.37 17.13 -0.14
CA VAL A 560 0.32 15.72 0.27
C VAL A 560 0.53 14.77 -0.92
N LYS A 561 -0.15 15.03 -2.04
CA LYS A 561 0.05 14.25 -3.28
C LYS A 561 1.51 14.32 -3.75
N ARG A 562 2.10 15.52 -3.75
CA ARG A 562 3.50 15.72 -4.14
C ARG A 562 4.48 15.02 -3.20
N LEU A 563 4.25 15.07 -1.89
CA LEU A 563 5.05 14.34 -0.90
C LEU A 563 4.99 12.84 -1.13
N LYS A 564 3.81 12.28 -1.38
CA LYS A 564 3.64 10.85 -1.69
C LYS A 564 4.41 10.44 -2.94
N CYS A 565 4.37 11.25 -4.01
CA CYS A 565 5.16 11.00 -5.22
C CYS A 565 6.68 11.02 -4.94
N LEU A 566 7.14 12.00 -4.15
CA LEU A 566 8.56 12.11 -3.77
C LEU A 566 9.00 10.95 -2.87
N GLU A 567 8.16 10.51 -1.94
CA GLU A 567 8.44 9.37 -1.08
C GLU A 567 8.57 8.08 -1.89
N ASN A 568 7.70 7.87 -2.87
CA ASN A 568 7.78 6.73 -3.79
C ASN A 568 9.04 6.79 -4.68
N TYR A 569 9.41 7.99 -5.15
CA TYR A 569 10.65 8.19 -5.90
C TYR A 569 11.88 7.88 -5.03
N LYS A 570 11.91 8.38 -3.79
CA LYS A 570 12.96 8.07 -2.81
C LYS A 570 13.11 6.57 -2.60
N LYS A 571 12.00 5.86 -2.33
CA LYS A 571 12.02 4.39 -2.15
C LYS A 571 12.59 3.66 -3.36
N ARG A 572 12.25 4.12 -4.58
CA ARG A 572 12.81 3.54 -5.82
C ARG A 572 14.32 3.74 -5.92
N MET A 573 14.81 4.95 -5.65
CA MET A 573 16.25 5.23 -5.67
C MET A 573 16.99 4.46 -4.58
N GLU A 574 16.39 4.28 -3.39
CA GLU A 574 16.95 3.45 -2.32
C GLU A 574 17.07 1.97 -2.75
N CYS A 575 16.08 1.42 -3.44
CA CYS A 575 16.15 0.07 -4.02
C CYS A 575 17.24 -0.04 -5.10
N GLU A 576 17.38 0.96 -5.98
CA GLU A 576 18.41 0.98 -7.03
C GLU A 576 19.82 1.07 -6.43
N ILE A 577 20.02 1.91 -5.41
CA ILE A 577 21.29 1.99 -4.66
C ILE A 577 21.61 0.66 -4.00
N TYR A 578 20.61 -0.02 -3.42
CA TYR A 578 20.82 -1.34 -2.81
C TYR A 578 21.28 -2.38 -3.85
N SER A 579 20.63 -2.43 -5.02
CA SER A 579 21.02 -3.33 -6.13
C SER A 579 22.44 -3.05 -6.62
N ILE A 580 22.79 -1.78 -6.84
CA ILE A 580 24.14 -1.40 -7.31
C ILE A 580 25.21 -1.74 -6.26
N ARG A 581 24.89 -1.59 -4.96
CA ARG A 581 25.80 -1.99 -3.88
C ARG A 581 26.04 -3.49 -3.87
N GLU A 582 24.99 -4.28 -4.06
CA GLU A 582 25.10 -5.74 -4.16
C GLU A 582 25.93 -6.18 -5.38
N GLU A 583 25.72 -5.55 -6.54
CA GLU A 583 26.53 -5.81 -7.74
C GLU A 583 28.00 -5.43 -7.54
N LYS A 584 28.27 -4.29 -6.89
CA LYS A 584 29.63 -3.87 -6.53
C LYS A 584 30.29 -4.89 -5.61
N GLU A 585 29.58 -5.40 -4.61
CA GLU A 585 30.09 -6.39 -3.66
C GLU A 585 30.46 -7.69 -4.37
N LYS A 586 29.59 -8.20 -5.25
CA LYS A 586 29.88 -9.37 -6.11
C LYS A 586 31.12 -9.16 -6.98
N LEU A 587 31.23 -7.99 -7.64
CA LEU A 587 32.40 -7.67 -8.47
C LEU A 587 33.69 -7.57 -7.65
N CYS A 588 33.62 -7.04 -6.42
CA CYS A 588 34.77 -7.02 -5.51
C CYS A 588 35.20 -8.44 -5.11
N GLU A 589 34.24 -9.32 -4.77
CA GLU A 589 34.53 -10.72 -4.45
C GLU A 589 35.15 -11.48 -5.64
N GLU A 590 34.64 -11.26 -6.86
CA GLU A 590 35.22 -11.82 -8.09
C GLU A 590 36.64 -11.28 -8.35
N MET A 591 36.87 -9.99 -8.12
CA MET A 591 38.19 -9.39 -8.25
C MET A 591 39.18 -9.94 -7.21
N ASP A 592 38.75 -10.12 -5.96
CA ASP A 592 39.59 -10.63 -4.89
C ASP A 592 39.93 -12.11 -5.10
N THR A 593 38.96 -12.91 -5.57
CA THR A 593 39.19 -14.32 -5.90
C THR A 593 40.14 -14.50 -7.08
N THR A 594 39.98 -13.72 -8.15
CA THR A 594 40.90 -13.73 -9.31
C THR A 594 42.30 -13.25 -8.95
N SER A 595 42.41 -12.15 -8.19
CA SER A 595 43.68 -11.60 -7.68
C SER A 595 44.42 -12.61 -6.79
N SER A 596 43.71 -13.24 -5.86
CA SER A 596 44.26 -14.27 -4.98
C SER A 596 44.72 -15.50 -5.77
N SER A 597 43.96 -15.92 -6.78
CA SER A 597 44.34 -17.03 -7.66
C SER A 597 45.62 -16.74 -8.44
N TYR A 598 45.74 -15.57 -9.08
CA TYR A 598 46.96 -15.19 -9.80
C TYR A 598 48.16 -15.04 -8.88
N LYS A 599 47.97 -14.47 -7.68
CA LYS A 599 49.03 -14.39 -6.68
C LYS A 599 49.50 -15.76 -6.24
N PHE A 600 48.58 -16.71 -6.05
CA PHE A 600 48.91 -18.09 -5.74
C PHE A 600 49.69 -18.75 -6.88
N GLN A 601 49.22 -18.62 -8.12
CA GLN A 601 49.92 -19.15 -9.31
C GLN A 601 51.34 -18.58 -9.45
N LEU A 602 51.51 -17.27 -9.27
CA LEU A 602 52.82 -16.61 -9.30
C LEU A 602 53.72 -17.10 -8.16
N SER A 603 53.16 -17.34 -6.96
CA SER A 603 53.90 -17.91 -5.84
C SER A 603 54.38 -19.32 -6.16
N THR A 604 53.51 -20.17 -6.72
CA THR A 604 53.85 -21.54 -7.13
C THR A 604 54.89 -21.55 -8.24
N MET A 605 54.77 -20.68 -9.25
CA MET A 605 55.79 -20.55 -10.30
C MET A 605 57.12 -20.06 -9.75
N SER A 606 57.10 -19.11 -8.81
CA SER A 606 58.32 -18.59 -8.16
C SER A 606 59.02 -19.67 -7.35
N GLU A 607 58.25 -20.49 -6.62
CA GLU A 607 58.78 -21.64 -5.87
C GLU A 607 59.33 -22.72 -6.80
N HIS A 608 58.65 -23.00 -7.91
CA HIS A 608 59.16 -23.95 -8.92
C HIS A 608 60.46 -23.44 -9.56
N LEU A 609 60.55 -22.15 -9.91
CA LEU A 609 61.78 -21.56 -10.45
C LEU A 609 62.93 -21.60 -9.44
N ALA A 610 62.66 -21.36 -8.16
CA ALA A 610 63.66 -21.51 -7.10
C ALA A 610 64.18 -22.96 -7.04
N ASN A 611 63.28 -23.95 -6.98
CA ASN A 611 63.64 -25.37 -6.98
C ASN A 611 64.43 -25.78 -8.24
N MET A 612 64.09 -25.22 -9.41
CA MET A 612 64.79 -25.52 -10.66
C MET A 612 66.20 -24.90 -10.67
N ASN A 613 66.34 -23.67 -10.16
CA ASN A 613 67.65 -23.02 -9.99
C ASN A 613 68.52 -23.78 -9.00
N ASP A 614 67.97 -24.29 -7.90
CA ASP A 614 68.71 -25.12 -6.94
C ASP A 614 69.24 -26.41 -7.58
N LYS A 615 68.43 -27.08 -8.41
CA LYS A 615 68.86 -28.26 -9.19
C LYS A 615 69.95 -27.91 -10.20
N LEU A 616 69.79 -26.81 -10.94
CA LEU A 616 70.80 -26.34 -11.89
C LEU A 616 72.12 -25.98 -11.18
N SER A 617 72.04 -25.37 -9.99
CA SER A 617 73.21 -25.08 -9.16
C SER A 617 73.91 -26.38 -8.75
N SER A 618 73.16 -27.35 -8.22
CA SER A 618 73.71 -28.65 -7.83
C SER A 618 74.37 -29.39 -8.99
N GLN A 619 73.76 -29.38 -10.19
CA GLN A 619 74.36 -29.98 -11.38
C GLN A 619 75.62 -29.23 -11.82
N THR A 620 75.63 -27.90 -11.71
CA THR A 620 76.81 -27.08 -12.01
C THR A 620 77.97 -27.42 -11.07
N ASP A 621 77.69 -27.58 -9.78
CA ASP A 621 78.68 -28.00 -8.78
C ASP A 621 79.22 -29.41 -9.06
N GLU A 622 78.35 -30.34 -9.45
CA GLU A 622 78.75 -31.70 -9.85
C GLU A 622 79.64 -31.69 -11.11
N ILE A 623 79.28 -30.91 -12.13
CA ILE A 623 80.09 -30.73 -13.34
C ILE A 623 81.45 -30.11 -12.99
N ASN A 624 81.49 -29.12 -12.10
CA ASN A 624 82.73 -28.49 -11.67
C ASN A 624 83.62 -29.47 -10.88
N SER A 625 83.03 -30.31 -10.03
CA SER A 625 83.72 -31.39 -9.32
C SER A 625 84.33 -32.40 -10.32
N LEU A 626 83.53 -32.87 -11.27
CA LEU A 626 83.99 -33.81 -12.31
C LEU A 626 85.09 -33.21 -13.19
N LYS A 627 85.00 -31.91 -13.53
CA LYS A 627 86.07 -31.19 -14.24
C LYS A 627 87.35 -31.11 -13.42
N TYR A 628 87.25 -30.86 -12.12
CA TYR A 628 88.40 -30.84 -11.21
C TYR A 628 89.06 -32.22 -11.12
N GLU A 629 88.28 -33.29 -10.98
CA GLU A 629 88.79 -34.67 -11.01
C GLU A 629 89.45 -35.03 -12.34
N LEU A 630 88.88 -34.61 -13.47
CA LEU A 630 89.48 -34.78 -14.80
C LEU A 630 90.78 -33.99 -14.95
N SER A 631 90.85 -32.78 -14.39
CA SER A 631 92.06 -31.96 -14.40
C SER A 631 93.18 -32.56 -13.54
N ASN A 632 92.85 -33.24 -12.44
CA ASN A 632 93.82 -33.90 -11.56
C ASN A 632 94.22 -35.31 -12.00
N LYS A 633 93.58 -35.88 -13.04
CA LYS A 633 93.93 -37.18 -13.65
C LYS A 633 94.87 -37.07 -14.86
N LYS A 634 95.28 -35.85 -15.23
CA LYS A 634 96.41 -35.59 -16.14
C LYS A 634 97.62 -35.19 -15.33
#